data_AF-G0NQ94-F1
#
_entry.id   AF-G0NQ94-F1
#
_cell.length_a   1.000
_cell.length_b   1.000
_cell.length_c   1.000
_cell.angle_alpha   90.00
_cell.angle_beta   90.00
_cell.angle_gamma   90.00
#
_symmetry.space_group_name_H-M   'P 1'
#
loop_
_entity.id
_entity.type
_entity.pdbx_description
1 polymer ?
#
loop_
_entity_poly.entity_id
_entity_poly.type
_entity_poly.pdbx_seq_one_letter_code
_entity_poly.pdbx_strand_id
1 'polypeptide(L)'
;MNSPAPSTTTIPMPNPKPRLSAMTVNYNQEVSSVNSFTFVKLLMTWRGSIWKSVKWELAMWIFVFAVVQCVYRYLMTEDQQRFFEYAAIHLNVRLIHIPLTFMLGFFVTIVVDRWRSVFTNIGFIENVALSVGTLVSGTDNAAKVLRRTIIRYLVLSQVLVLRDISMRVRRRFPTMESLVSGGFLYKDELERMYKCETMYNKYWLPTHWANQLVHKAMFETKNVDSVQSMNSVLMNIKEFRQSMEMLTKYDWVPIPIAYPQVVFLAVRVYFIICLISRQYLLSAPPTEAQSIVPIMTILQFVFFVGWMKGALFSCFCIKLKNNNRVLLQFQLSLKVSILVDEQLIDKLWRGSIWKSVKWELAMWIFVFAVVQCVYRYLMTEDQQRFFEYAAVHLNVRLIHIPLTFMLGFFVTIVVDRWRSVFTNIGFIENVALSVGTLVSGTDNAAKVLRRTIIRYLVLSQVLVLRDISMRVRRRFPTMESLVSGGFLYKDELERMYKCETMYNKYWLPTHWANQLVHKAMFETKNVDSVQSMNSVLMNIKEFRQSMEMLTKYDWVPIPIAYPQVVFLAVRVYFIICLISRQYLLSAPPTEAQSIVPIMTILQFVFFVGWMKVAEALLNPLGEDDDDFECNWLIDRNMSTGIEIVDTCHDSCPPLKLEEPDDEKGMMYWCQ
;
A
#
# COMPACT_ATOMS: atom_id res chain seq x y z
N MET A 1 -8.39 -42.80 -69.09
CA MET A 1 -7.53 -41.65 -68.68
C MET A 1 -8.06 -41.14 -67.36
N ASN A 2 -7.47 -41.62 -66.27
CA ASN A 2 -7.92 -41.33 -64.91
C ASN A 2 -7.22 -40.05 -64.43
N SER A 3 -8.00 -39.01 -64.12
CA SER A 3 -7.50 -37.82 -63.44
C SER A 3 -7.34 -38.14 -61.95
N PRO A 4 -6.22 -37.76 -61.30
CA PRO A 4 -5.97 -38.11 -59.91
C PRO A 4 -6.74 -37.20 -58.94
N ALA A 5 -7.18 -37.81 -57.83
CA ALA A 5 -7.83 -37.16 -56.70
C ALA A 5 -6.92 -36.11 -56.02
N PRO A 6 -7.48 -35.02 -55.46
CA PRO A 6 -6.69 -34.04 -54.73
C PRO A 6 -6.19 -34.60 -53.40
N SER A 7 -4.89 -34.44 -53.17
CA SER A 7 -4.16 -34.84 -51.97
C SER A 7 -4.72 -34.18 -50.71
N THR A 8 -5.13 -35.00 -49.74
CA THR A 8 -5.38 -34.61 -48.35
C THR A 8 -4.10 -34.09 -47.71
N THR A 9 -3.93 -32.77 -47.67
CA THR A 9 -2.88 -32.13 -46.88
C THR A 9 -3.33 -32.14 -45.42
N THR A 10 -2.83 -33.09 -44.63
CA THR A 10 -2.92 -33.06 -43.17
C THR A 10 -2.06 -31.91 -42.65
N ILE A 11 -2.66 -30.73 -42.52
CA ILE A 11 -2.05 -29.59 -41.82
C ILE A 11 -1.93 -29.98 -40.34
N PRO A 12 -0.73 -29.93 -39.72
CA PRO A 12 -0.60 -30.21 -38.31
C PRO A 12 -1.38 -29.13 -37.53
N MET A 13 -2.30 -29.56 -36.65
CA MET A 13 -2.95 -28.64 -35.72
C MET A 13 -1.87 -27.90 -34.91
N PRO A 14 -1.85 -26.56 -34.91
CA PRO A 14 -0.99 -25.83 -34.00
C PRO A 14 -1.51 -26.12 -32.60
N ASN A 15 -0.75 -26.89 -31.83
CA ASN A 15 -0.98 -27.11 -30.40
C ASN A 15 -1.02 -25.73 -29.72
N PRO A 16 -2.17 -25.21 -29.26
CA PRO A 16 -2.19 -23.97 -28.52
C PRO A 16 -1.87 -24.36 -27.08
N LYS A 17 -0.62 -24.75 -26.81
CA LYS A 17 -0.13 -24.61 -25.45
C LYS A 17 0.08 -23.12 -25.28
N PRO A 18 -0.75 -22.40 -24.51
CA PRO A 18 -0.45 -21.01 -24.21
C PRO A 18 0.95 -21.00 -23.64
N ARG A 19 1.88 -20.30 -24.30
CA ARG A 19 3.16 -19.98 -23.69
C ARG A 19 2.83 -19.06 -22.53
N LEU A 20 2.60 -19.66 -21.36
CA LEU A 20 2.76 -19.02 -20.06
C LEU A 20 4.15 -18.41 -20.09
N SER A 21 4.23 -17.16 -20.51
CA SER A 21 5.47 -16.38 -20.48
C SER A 21 5.85 -16.29 -19.02
N ALA A 22 6.77 -17.17 -18.64
CA ALA A 22 7.11 -17.53 -17.29
C ALA A 22 7.48 -16.28 -16.48
N MET A 23 6.61 -15.88 -15.54
CA MET A 23 6.93 -14.79 -14.60
C MET A 23 6.77 -15.17 -13.13
N THR A 24 6.12 -16.29 -12.82
CA THR A 24 6.25 -16.97 -11.54
C THR A 24 7.10 -18.20 -11.75
N VAL A 25 8.30 -18.22 -11.16
CA VAL A 25 9.07 -19.45 -11.06
C VAL A 25 8.26 -20.37 -10.17
N ASN A 26 7.57 -21.35 -10.76
CA ASN A 26 6.76 -22.29 -10.01
C ASN A 26 7.70 -23.34 -9.41
N TYR A 27 8.06 -23.17 -8.15
CA TYR A 27 8.89 -24.12 -7.39
C TYR A 27 8.05 -25.05 -6.50
N ASN A 28 6.72 -24.92 -6.47
CA ASN A 28 5.86 -25.69 -5.58
C ASN A 28 5.96 -27.20 -5.84
N GLN A 29 6.01 -27.61 -7.10
CA GLN A 29 6.19 -29.02 -7.48
C GLN A 29 7.60 -29.55 -7.19
N GLU A 30 8.60 -28.66 -7.11
CA GLU A 30 9.94 -29.06 -6.73
C GLU A 30 10.06 -29.24 -5.22
N VAL A 31 9.31 -28.46 -4.41
CA VAL A 31 9.29 -28.51 -2.94
C VAL A 31 8.29 -29.52 -2.37
N SER A 32 7.38 -30.05 -3.20
CA SER A 32 6.33 -30.98 -2.75
C SER A 32 6.86 -32.34 -2.30
N SER A 33 8.14 -32.68 -2.56
CA SER A 33 8.80 -33.84 -1.97
C SER A 33 9.79 -33.40 -0.88
N VAL A 34 9.60 -33.94 0.33
CA VAL A 34 10.46 -33.68 1.49
C VAL A 34 11.75 -34.49 1.35
N ASN A 35 12.68 -34.00 0.54
CA ASN A 35 14.05 -34.50 0.48
C ASN A 35 15.00 -33.40 0.95
N SER A 36 15.98 -33.72 1.77
CA SER A 36 17.00 -32.77 2.27
C SER A 36 17.73 -32.04 1.13
N PHE A 37 17.86 -32.69 -0.04
CA PHE A 37 18.46 -32.09 -1.25
C PHE A 37 17.53 -31.14 -2.01
N THR A 38 16.21 -31.23 -1.83
CA THR A 38 15.23 -30.34 -2.45
C THR A 38 15.44 -28.89 -2.00
N PHE A 39 15.71 -28.68 -0.71
CA PHE A 39 15.99 -27.36 -0.16
C PHE A 39 17.27 -26.75 -0.75
N VAL A 40 18.32 -27.55 -0.93
CA VAL A 40 19.58 -27.13 -1.56
C VAL A 40 19.35 -26.74 -3.03
N LYS A 41 18.57 -27.54 -3.78
CA LYS A 41 18.20 -27.23 -5.16
C LYS A 41 17.42 -25.91 -5.26
N LEU A 42 16.51 -25.66 -4.31
CA LEU A 42 15.76 -24.40 -4.25
C LEU A 42 16.68 -23.20 -3.96
N LEU A 43 17.62 -23.33 -3.01
CA LEU A 43 18.62 -22.30 -2.74
C LEU A 43 19.51 -21.99 -3.96
N MET A 44 19.87 -22.99 -4.76
CA MET A 44 20.71 -22.82 -5.95
C MET A 44 19.94 -22.39 -7.21
N THR A 45 18.62 -22.25 -7.14
CA THR A 45 17.83 -21.78 -8.28
C THR A 45 18.22 -20.34 -8.62
N TRP A 46 18.40 -20.00 -9.89
CA TRP A 46 18.86 -18.66 -10.31
C TRP A 46 17.71 -17.70 -10.69
N ARG A 47 16.64 -18.23 -11.28
CA ARG A 47 15.49 -17.42 -11.69
C ARG A 47 14.65 -17.12 -10.44
N GLY A 48 14.38 -15.84 -10.19
CA GLY A 48 13.55 -15.41 -9.05
C GLY A 48 14.21 -15.54 -7.67
N SER A 49 15.52 -15.85 -7.61
CA SER A 49 16.20 -16.11 -6.35
C SER A 49 16.93 -14.90 -5.76
N ILE A 50 17.29 -15.05 -4.49
CA ILE A 50 18.08 -14.08 -3.72
C ILE A 50 19.41 -13.77 -4.44
N TRP A 51 20.07 -14.76 -5.02
CA TRP A 51 21.35 -14.58 -5.70
C TRP A 51 21.28 -13.60 -6.87
N LYS A 52 20.26 -13.73 -7.73
CA LYS A 52 20.06 -12.81 -8.85
C LYS A 52 19.82 -11.37 -8.37
N SER A 53 19.14 -11.22 -7.24
CA SER A 53 18.78 -9.93 -6.64
C SER A 53 19.98 -9.22 -6.00
N VAL A 54 20.86 -9.97 -5.33
CA VAL A 54 21.92 -9.41 -4.48
C VAL A 54 23.29 -9.37 -5.18
N LYS A 55 23.52 -10.18 -6.23
CA LYS A 55 24.85 -10.39 -6.86
C LYS A 55 25.65 -9.12 -7.17
N TRP A 56 25.02 -8.07 -7.70
CA TRP A 56 25.74 -6.85 -8.12
C TRP A 56 26.15 -6.00 -6.93
N GLU A 57 25.29 -5.89 -5.92
CA GLU A 57 25.60 -5.18 -4.69
C GLU A 57 26.62 -5.95 -3.85
N LEU A 58 26.52 -7.28 -3.81
CA LEU A 58 27.51 -8.11 -3.16
C LEU A 58 28.87 -8.03 -3.86
N ALA A 59 28.91 -8.10 -5.20
CA ALA A 59 30.16 -7.97 -5.94
C ALA A 59 30.81 -6.60 -5.72
N MET A 60 30.01 -5.52 -5.75
CA MET A 60 30.49 -4.18 -5.41
C MET A 60 31.02 -4.12 -3.97
N TRP A 61 30.27 -4.67 -3.00
CA TRP A 61 30.68 -4.67 -1.60
C TRP A 61 31.98 -5.45 -1.38
N ILE A 62 32.13 -6.64 -1.96
CA ILE A 62 33.36 -7.45 -1.91
C ILE A 62 34.53 -6.70 -2.56
N PHE A 63 34.30 -6.06 -3.71
CA PHE A 63 35.32 -5.26 -4.39
C PHE A 63 35.80 -4.11 -3.51
N VAL A 64 34.89 -3.32 -2.95
CA VAL A 64 35.24 -2.21 -2.06
C VAL A 64 35.92 -2.73 -0.78
N PHE A 65 35.43 -3.84 -0.22
CA PHE A 65 36.05 -4.47 0.94
C PHE A 65 37.51 -4.85 0.66
N ALA A 66 37.78 -5.47 -0.49
CA ALA A 66 39.11 -5.84 -0.93
C ALA A 66 40.00 -4.60 -1.17
N VAL A 67 39.47 -3.53 -1.76
CA VAL A 67 40.19 -2.26 -1.93
C VAL A 67 40.60 -1.68 -0.59
N VAL A 68 39.68 -1.61 0.39
CA VAL A 68 40.00 -1.12 1.74
C VAL A 68 41.07 -2.00 2.40
N GLN A 69 40.96 -3.33 2.28
CA GLN A 69 41.95 -4.26 2.80
C GLN A 69 43.34 -4.06 2.17
N CYS A 70 43.41 -3.84 0.86
CA CYS A 70 44.65 -3.58 0.14
C CYS A 70 45.28 -2.25 0.55
N VAL A 71 44.47 -1.19 0.68
CA VAL A 71 44.93 0.12 1.16
C VAL A 71 45.51 -0.01 2.57
N TYR A 72 44.80 -0.68 3.47
CA TYR A 72 45.26 -0.92 4.84
C TYR A 72 46.57 -1.73 4.90
N ARG A 73 46.70 -2.83 4.14
CA ARG A 73 47.89 -3.70 4.21
C ARG A 73 49.12 -3.16 3.49
N TYR A 74 48.94 -2.51 2.34
CA TYR A 74 50.06 -2.19 1.44
C TYR A 74 50.33 -0.70 1.29
N LEU A 75 49.37 0.18 1.60
CA LEU A 75 49.50 1.61 1.35
C LEU A 75 49.61 2.45 2.64
N MET A 76 48.98 2.00 3.72
CA MET A 76 49.04 2.71 5.01
C MET A 76 50.38 2.49 5.71
N THR A 77 50.91 3.57 6.30
CA THR A 77 52.07 3.54 7.21
C THR A 77 51.70 2.90 8.56
N GLU A 78 52.68 2.49 9.36
CA GLU A 78 52.43 1.82 10.66
C GLU A 78 51.54 2.65 11.60
N ASP A 79 51.74 3.97 11.66
CA ASP A 79 50.91 4.86 12.48
C ASP A 79 49.47 4.96 11.94
N GLN A 80 49.29 4.98 10.62
CA GLN A 80 47.97 4.97 9.98
C GLN A 80 47.26 3.62 10.18
N GLN A 81 47.99 2.52 10.14
CA GLN A 81 47.46 1.19 10.41
C GLN A 81 46.94 1.07 11.84
N ARG A 82 47.72 1.55 12.83
CA ARG A 82 47.27 1.59 14.24
C ARG A 82 46.00 2.40 14.43
N PHE A 83 45.90 3.55 13.77
CA PHE A 83 44.67 4.37 13.80
C PHE A 83 43.49 3.65 13.13
N PHE A 84 43.73 2.99 12.00
CA PHE A 84 42.69 2.24 11.28
C PHE A 84 42.17 1.07 12.10
N GLU A 85 43.07 0.27 12.68
CA GLU A 85 42.72 -0.86 13.54
C GLU A 85 41.89 -0.43 14.74
N TYR A 86 42.31 0.66 15.37
CA TYR A 86 41.55 1.27 16.45
C TYR A 86 40.14 1.66 16.02
N ALA A 87 40.00 2.37 14.90
CA ALA A 87 38.70 2.75 14.36
C ALA A 87 37.85 1.53 14.01
N ALA A 88 38.45 0.50 13.41
CA ALA A 88 37.77 -0.73 13.02
C ALA A 88 37.19 -1.47 14.24
N ILE A 89 38.00 -1.67 15.29
CA ILE A 89 37.58 -2.32 16.54
C ILE A 89 36.47 -1.51 17.21
N HIS A 90 36.64 -0.18 17.30
CA HIS A 90 35.66 0.71 17.90
C HIS A 90 34.30 0.66 17.20
N LEU A 91 34.30 0.69 15.87
CA LEU A 91 33.08 0.58 15.07
C LEU A 91 32.45 -0.82 15.23
N ASN A 92 33.26 -1.87 15.31
CA ASN A 92 32.79 -3.25 15.46
C ASN A 92 32.05 -3.50 16.78
N VAL A 93 32.57 -2.96 17.90
CA VAL A 93 31.90 -3.06 19.20
C VAL A 93 30.57 -2.31 19.19
N ARG A 94 30.50 -1.14 18.55
CA ARG A 94 29.30 -0.29 18.51
C ARG A 94 28.25 -0.73 17.48
N LEU A 95 28.60 -1.61 16.54
CA LEU A 95 27.69 -2.15 15.52
C LEU A 95 26.51 -2.93 16.11
N ILE A 96 26.70 -3.58 17.28
CA ILE A 96 25.64 -4.35 17.96
C ILE A 96 24.42 -3.49 18.35
N HIS A 97 24.61 -2.18 18.48
CA HIS A 97 23.56 -1.26 18.85
C HIS A 97 22.62 -0.90 17.68
N ILE A 98 22.92 -1.33 16.45
CA ILE A 98 22.01 -1.17 15.30
C ILE A 98 21.10 -2.41 15.22
N PRO A 99 19.80 -2.31 15.52
CA PRO A 99 18.93 -3.48 15.69
C PRO A 99 18.32 -3.96 14.35
N LEU A 100 19.18 -4.33 13.40
CA LEU A 100 18.76 -4.69 12.05
C LEU A 100 17.75 -5.83 12.00
N THR A 101 17.93 -6.85 12.83
CA THR A 101 17.07 -8.06 12.84
C THR A 101 15.61 -7.72 13.11
N PHE A 102 15.36 -6.89 14.13
CA PHE A 102 14.02 -6.48 14.52
C PHE A 102 13.42 -5.53 13.48
N MET A 103 14.13 -4.45 13.13
CA MET A 103 13.63 -3.45 12.19
C MET A 103 13.26 -4.08 10.84
N LEU A 104 14.13 -4.96 10.33
CA LEU A 104 13.89 -5.67 9.08
C LEU A 104 12.77 -6.70 9.22
N GLY A 105 12.73 -7.45 10.33
CA GLY A 105 11.70 -8.45 10.58
C GLY A 105 10.29 -7.87 10.58
N PHE A 106 10.04 -6.82 11.36
CA PHE A 106 8.73 -6.14 11.40
C PHE A 106 8.35 -5.53 10.04
N PHE A 107 9.30 -4.90 9.36
CA PHE A 107 9.07 -4.34 8.03
C PHE A 107 8.70 -5.42 7.01
N VAL A 108 9.42 -6.54 6.98
CA VAL A 108 9.15 -7.63 6.04
C VAL A 108 7.77 -8.23 6.30
N THR A 109 7.38 -8.43 7.58
CA THR A 109 6.04 -8.93 7.91
C THR A 109 4.93 -8.06 7.32
N ILE A 110 5.01 -6.74 7.51
CA ILE A 110 4.04 -5.77 6.94
C ILE A 110 3.98 -5.87 5.42
N VAL A 111 5.14 -5.99 4.76
CA VAL A 111 5.23 -6.10 3.31
C VAL A 111 4.63 -7.42 2.81
N VAL A 112 4.89 -8.53 3.49
CA VAL A 112 4.34 -9.85 3.17
C VAL A 112 2.82 -9.88 3.38
N ASP A 113 2.31 -9.29 4.45
CA ASP A 113 0.87 -9.21 4.71
C ASP A 113 0.12 -8.34 3.70
N ARG A 114 0.78 -7.28 3.23
CA ARG A 114 0.27 -6.46 2.12
C ARG A 114 0.24 -7.26 0.82
N TRP A 115 1.33 -7.94 0.47
CA TRP A 115 1.40 -8.79 -0.71
C TRP A 115 0.36 -9.92 -0.67
N ARG A 116 0.19 -10.57 0.48
CA ARG A 116 -0.83 -11.62 0.69
C ARG A 116 -2.22 -11.06 0.43
N SER A 117 -2.54 -9.89 0.96
CA SER A 117 -3.83 -9.25 0.74
C SER A 117 -4.05 -8.84 -0.72
N VAL A 118 -3.02 -8.37 -1.41
CA VAL A 118 -3.09 -8.14 -2.86
C VAL A 118 -3.38 -9.45 -3.60
N PHE A 119 -2.66 -10.52 -3.27
CA PHE A 119 -2.81 -11.83 -3.90
C PHE A 119 -4.21 -12.42 -3.70
N THR A 120 -4.77 -12.37 -2.50
CA THR A 120 -6.12 -12.88 -2.20
C THR A 120 -7.23 -12.06 -2.86
N ASN A 121 -6.94 -10.83 -3.29
CA ASN A 121 -7.90 -9.93 -3.93
C ASN A 121 -7.66 -9.78 -5.45
N ILE A 122 -6.84 -10.65 -6.06
CA ILE A 122 -6.83 -10.80 -7.51
C ILE A 122 -8.20 -11.33 -7.90
N GLY A 123 -9.04 -10.46 -8.48
CA GLY A 123 -10.44 -10.78 -8.81
C GLY A 123 -10.53 -11.82 -9.91
N PHE A 124 -10.62 -13.09 -9.55
CA PHE A 124 -10.93 -14.20 -10.47
C PHE A 124 -12.41 -14.13 -10.90
N ILE A 125 -12.67 -14.26 -12.20
CA ILE A 125 -14.00 -14.06 -12.80
C ILE A 125 -14.92 -15.28 -12.65
N GLU A 126 -14.33 -16.43 -12.33
CA GLU A 126 -14.94 -17.76 -12.38
C GLU A 126 -16.21 -17.86 -11.54
N ASN A 127 -16.21 -17.34 -10.31
CA ASN A 127 -17.40 -17.37 -9.45
C ASN A 127 -18.59 -16.63 -10.10
N VAL A 128 -18.33 -15.47 -10.70
CA VAL A 128 -19.38 -14.70 -11.40
C VAL A 128 -19.79 -15.40 -12.68
N ALA A 129 -18.84 -15.96 -13.44
CA ALA A 129 -19.12 -16.70 -14.67
C ALA A 129 -19.96 -17.95 -14.44
N LEU A 130 -19.69 -18.71 -13.38
CA LEU A 130 -20.49 -19.86 -12.98
C LEU A 130 -21.90 -19.42 -12.55
N SER A 131 -22.00 -18.36 -11.74
CA SER A 131 -23.29 -17.81 -11.32
C SER A 131 -24.12 -17.33 -12.51
N VAL A 132 -23.54 -16.55 -13.42
CA VAL A 132 -24.20 -16.08 -14.65
C VAL A 132 -24.57 -17.25 -15.56
N GLY A 133 -23.69 -18.25 -15.70
CA GLY A 133 -23.92 -19.45 -16.50
C GLY A 133 -25.10 -20.30 -16.02
N THR A 134 -25.30 -20.38 -14.70
CA THR A 134 -26.38 -21.16 -14.09
C THR A 134 -27.67 -20.36 -13.94
N LEU A 135 -27.60 -19.09 -13.54
CA LEU A 135 -28.76 -18.30 -13.13
C LEU A 135 -29.36 -17.43 -14.24
N VAL A 136 -28.62 -17.18 -15.33
CA VAL A 136 -29.16 -16.54 -16.53
C VAL A 136 -29.55 -17.64 -17.52
N SER A 137 -30.82 -18.03 -17.49
CA SER A 137 -31.44 -19.09 -18.30
C SER A 137 -31.59 -18.69 -19.78
N GLY A 138 -31.85 -19.68 -20.63
CA GLY A 138 -32.01 -19.51 -22.09
C GLY A 138 -30.88 -20.11 -22.92
N THR A 139 -31.28 -20.87 -23.96
CA THR A 139 -30.38 -21.56 -24.90
C THR A 139 -30.29 -20.87 -26.26
N ASP A 140 -31.14 -19.86 -26.48
CA ASP A 140 -31.18 -19.02 -27.65
C ASP A 140 -29.94 -18.12 -27.76
N ASN A 141 -29.74 -17.56 -28.95
CA ASN A 141 -28.58 -16.73 -29.21
C ASN A 141 -28.59 -15.43 -28.39
N ALA A 142 -29.77 -14.87 -28.04
CA ALA A 142 -29.84 -13.65 -27.24
C ALA A 142 -29.40 -13.92 -25.79
N ALA A 143 -29.85 -15.03 -25.18
CA ALA A 143 -29.38 -15.44 -23.85
C ALA A 143 -27.85 -15.70 -23.81
N LYS A 144 -27.31 -16.32 -24.86
CA LYS A 144 -25.85 -16.53 -24.99
C LYS A 144 -25.10 -15.19 -25.04
N VAL A 145 -25.56 -14.25 -25.86
CA VAL A 145 -24.97 -12.91 -25.99
C VAL A 145 -25.04 -12.16 -24.66
N LEU A 146 -26.16 -12.22 -23.96
CA LEU A 146 -26.34 -11.61 -22.65
C LEU A 146 -25.30 -12.11 -21.64
N ARG A 147 -25.17 -13.43 -21.46
CA ARG A 147 -24.18 -14.02 -20.55
C ARG A 147 -22.76 -13.61 -20.89
N ARG A 148 -22.37 -13.67 -22.17
CA ARG A 148 -21.02 -13.28 -22.61
C ARG A 148 -20.75 -11.80 -22.41
N THR A 149 -21.73 -10.95 -22.67
CA THR A 149 -21.60 -9.50 -22.51
C THR A 149 -21.43 -9.10 -21.05
N ILE A 150 -22.18 -9.73 -20.12
CA ILE A 150 -22.01 -9.53 -18.67
C ILE A 150 -20.55 -9.83 -18.29
N ILE A 151 -20.01 -10.98 -18.71
CA ILE A 151 -18.63 -11.36 -18.38
C ILE A 151 -17.61 -10.43 -19.06
N ARG A 152 -17.81 -10.05 -20.33
CA ARG A 152 -16.94 -9.11 -21.03
C ARG A 152 -16.85 -7.77 -20.31
N TYR A 153 -17.96 -7.23 -19.82
CA TYR A 153 -17.95 -5.98 -19.06
C TYR A 153 -17.19 -6.09 -17.74
N LEU A 154 -17.34 -7.20 -17.01
CA LEU A 154 -16.58 -7.41 -15.77
C LEU A 154 -15.08 -7.57 -16.04
N VAL A 155 -14.71 -8.29 -17.09
CA VAL A 155 -13.32 -8.42 -17.53
C VAL A 155 -12.78 -7.07 -18.03
N LEU A 156 -13.58 -6.26 -18.72
CA LEU A 156 -13.20 -4.88 -19.09
C LEU A 156 -12.91 -4.04 -17.84
N SER A 157 -13.76 -4.10 -16.81
CA SER A 157 -13.50 -3.44 -15.51
C SER A 157 -12.17 -3.89 -14.90
N GLN A 158 -11.92 -5.21 -14.90
CA GLN A 158 -10.66 -5.78 -14.44
C GLN A 158 -9.47 -5.27 -15.23
N VAL A 159 -9.54 -5.24 -16.57
CA VAL A 159 -8.47 -4.73 -17.43
C VAL A 159 -8.24 -3.24 -17.20
N LEU A 160 -9.28 -2.44 -16.99
CA LEU A 160 -9.14 -1.01 -16.68
C LEU A 160 -8.37 -0.79 -15.39
N VAL A 161 -8.72 -1.52 -14.32
CA VAL A 161 -7.99 -1.46 -13.04
C VAL A 161 -6.56 -1.97 -13.21
N LEU A 162 -6.38 -3.16 -13.81
CA LEU A 162 -5.06 -3.76 -14.00
C LEU A 162 -4.17 -2.92 -14.91
N ARG A 163 -4.72 -2.16 -15.87
CA ARG A 163 -3.96 -1.25 -16.73
C ARG A 163 -3.38 -0.08 -15.95
N ASP A 164 -4.07 0.39 -14.91
CA ASP A 164 -3.58 1.54 -14.12
C ASP A 164 -2.56 1.14 -13.06
N ILE A 165 -2.64 -0.10 -12.59
CA ILE A 165 -1.75 -0.62 -11.54
C ILE A 165 -0.60 -1.46 -12.16
N SER A 166 -0.86 -2.40 -13.07
CA SER A 166 0.15 -3.28 -13.66
C SER A 166 0.74 -2.74 -14.96
N MET A 167 2.07 -2.59 -14.99
CA MET A 167 2.75 -2.14 -16.21
C MET A 167 2.77 -3.14 -17.34
N ARG A 168 2.69 -4.43 -17.04
CA ARG A 168 2.61 -5.45 -18.08
C ARG A 168 1.29 -5.32 -18.84
N VAL A 169 0.21 -5.07 -18.11
CA VAL A 169 -1.11 -4.80 -18.69
C VAL A 169 -1.12 -3.44 -19.38
N ARG A 170 -0.52 -2.40 -18.80
CA ARG A 170 -0.38 -1.09 -19.46
C ARG A 170 0.42 -1.14 -20.77
N ARG A 171 1.46 -1.96 -20.85
CA ARG A 171 2.23 -2.15 -22.10
C ARG A 171 1.45 -2.95 -23.13
N ARG A 172 0.66 -3.93 -22.70
CA ARG A 172 -0.24 -4.68 -23.59
C ARG A 172 -1.38 -3.80 -24.10
N PHE A 173 -1.93 -2.93 -23.25
CA PHE A 173 -3.05 -2.04 -23.56
C PHE A 173 -2.72 -0.58 -23.19
N PRO A 174 -1.90 0.13 -24.00
CA PRO A 174 -1.43 1.48 -23.67
C PRO A 174 -2.51 2.55 -23.76
N THR A 175 -3.43 2.42 -24.70
CA THR A 175 -4.48 3.40 -25.01
C THR A 175 -5.87 2.78 -24.82
N MET A 176 -6.91 3.61 -24.73
CA MET A 176 -8.28 3.08 -24.69
C MET A 176 -8.66 2.41 -26.03
N GLU A 177 -8.13 2.91 -27.15
CA GLU A 177 -8.28 2.28 -28.47
C GLU A 177 -7.65 0.89 -28.52
N SER A 178 -6.53 0.65 -27.84
CA SER A 178 -5.96 -0.71 -27.78
C SER A 178 -6.85 -1.71 -27.06
N LEU A 179 -7.77 -1.26 -26.19
CA LEU A 179 -8.83 -2.12 -25.63
C LEU A 179 -9.92 -2.40 -26.65
N VAL A 180 -10.18 -1.47 -27.57
CA VAL A 180 -11.11 -1.66 -28.68
C VAL A 180 -10.55 -2.64 -29.69
N SER A 181 -9.31 -2.42 -30.13
CA SER A 181 -8.59 -3.37 -30.99
C SER A 181 -8.45 -4.72 -30.31
N GLY A 182 -8.28 -4.76 -28.98
CA GLY A 182 -8.21 -6.00 -28.23
C GLY A 182 -9.53 -6.73 -28.08
N GLY A 183 -10.69 -6.12 -28.40
CA GLY A 183 -12.04 -6.69 -28.26
C GLY A 183 -12.76 -6.33 -26.95
N PHE A 184 -12.09 -5.75 -25.94
CA PHE A 184 -12.65 -5.51 -24.59
C PHE A 184 -13.72 -4.45 -24.57
N LEU A 185 -13.76 -3.62 -25.59
CA LEU A 185 -14.63 -2.47 -25.67
C LEU A 185 -15.01 -2.25 -27.13
N TYR A 186 -16.27 -1.98 -27.44
CA TYR A 186 -16.63 -1.54 -28.78
C TYR A 186 -16.46 -0.02 -28.92
N LYS A 187 -16.36 0.49 -30.16
CA LYS A 187 -16.17 1.93 -30.42
C LYS A 187 -17.31 2.79 -29.86
N ASP A 188 -18.55 2.35 -30.01
CA ASP A 188 -19.73 3.02 -29.48
C ASP A 188 -19.80 2.96 -27.95
N GLU A 189 -19.31 1.87 -27.34
CA GLU A 189 -19.17 1.77 -25.89
C GLU A 189 -18.12 2.75 -25.37
N LEU A 190 -17.00 2.88 -26.08
CA LEU A 190 -15.96 3.86 -25.77
C LEU A 190 -16.50 5.30 -25.82
N GLU A 191 -17.27 5.65 -26.85
CA GLU A 191 -17.93 6.96 -26.93
C GLU A 191 -18.87 7.20 -25.74
N ARG A 192 -19.65 6.19 -25.33
CA ARG A 192 -20.48 6.27 -24.11
C ARG A 192 -19.64 6.46 -22.84
N MET A 193 -18.49 5.80 -22.72
CA MET A 193 -17.58 6.05 -21.60
C MET A 193 -17.06 7.49 -21.57
N TYR A 194 -16.85 8.12 -22.73
CA TYR A 194 -16.42 9.52 -22.80
C TYR A 194 -17.54 10.51 -22.45
N LYS A 195 -18.80 10.19 -22.73
CA LYS A 195 -19.96 11.02 -22.33
C LYS A 195 -20.14 11.14 -20.82
N CYS A 196 -19.63 10.19 -20.04
CA CYS A 196 -19.64 10.28 -18.58
C CYS A 196 -18.77 11.45 -18.10
N GLU A 197 -19.36 12.43 -17.41
CA GLU A 197 -18.72 13.73 -17.10
C GLU A 197 -17.75 13.69 -15.91
N THR A 198 -17.50 12.51 -15.32
CA THR A 198 -16.61 12.39 -14.16
C THR A 198 -15.14 12.53 -14.54
N MET A 199 -14.42 13.35 -13.77
CA MET A 199 -12.96 13.51 -13.85
C MET A 199 -12.18 12.34 -13.23
N TYR A 200 -12.88 11.44 -12.53
CA TYR A 200 -12.31 10.30 -11.82
C TYR A 200 -12.29 9.03 -12.68
N ASN A 201 -11.58 8.00 -12.22
CA ASN A 201 -11.46 6.73 -12.95
C ASN A 201 -12.81 6.05 -13.15
N LYS A 202 -13.09 5.64 -14.39
CA LYS A 202 -14.39 5.09 -14.85
C LYS A 202 -14.45 3.55 -14.82
N TYR A 203 -13.61 2.88 -14.03
CA TYR A 203 -13.58 1.40 -13.98
C TYR A 203 -14.87 0.78 -13.41
N TRP A 204 -15.70 1.57 -12.71
CA TRP A 204 -17.01 1.16 -12.20
C TRP A 204 -18.07 1.06 -13.30
N LEU A 205 -17.90 1.75 -14.42
CA LEU A 205 -18.93 1.88 -15.47
C LEU A 205 -19.27 0.55 -16.16
N PRO A 206 -18.29 -0.30 -16.54
CA PRO A 206 -18.61 -1.64 -17.05
C PRO A 206 -19.33 -2.52 -16.01
N THR A 207 -18.97 -2.42 -14.73
CA THR A 207 -19.68 -3.13 -13.66
C THR A 207 -21.14 -2.68 -13.56
N HIS A 208 -21.39 -1.37 -13.71
CA HIS A 208 -22.74 -0.83 -13.78
C HIS A 208 -23.52 -1.38 -14.97
N TRP A 209 -22.92 -1.42 -16.16
CA TRP A 209 -23.55 -2.02 -17.34
C TRP A 209 -23.89 -3.49 -17.13
N ALA A 210 -22.99 -4.27 -16.51
CA ALA A 210 -23.26 -5.65 -16.15
C ALA A 210 -24.46 -5.78 -15.18
N ASN A 211 -24.54 -4.93 -14.15
CA ASN A 211 -25.67 -4.92 -13.23
C ASN A 211 -27.00 -4.57 -13.92
N GLN A 212 -26.98 -3.58 -14.83
CA GLN A 212 -28.16 -3.21 -15.63
C GLN A 212 -28.63 -4.37 -16.51
N LEU A 213 -27.70 -5.07 -17.17
CA LEU A 213 -28.06 -6.25 -17.97
C LEU A 213 -28.69 -7.36 -17.13
N VAL A 214 -28.20 -7.59 -15.92
CA VAL A 214 -28.78 -8.57 -14.99
C VAL A 214 -30.19 -8.16 -14.54
N HIS A 215 -30.42 -6.86 -14.30
CA HIS A 215 -31.75 -6.34 -13.97
C HIS A 215 -32.72 -6.46 -15.16
N LYS A 216 -32.29 -6.07 -16.37
CA LYS A 216 -33.08 -6.26 -17.61
C LYS A 216 -33.37 -7.72 -17.90
N ALA A 217 -32.44 -8.62 -17.59
CA ALA A 217 -32.63 -10.05 -17.73
C ALA A 217 -33.79 -10.59 -16.87
N MET A 218 -34.04 -9.99 -15.72
CA MET A 218 -35.15 -10.34 -14.84
C MET A 218 -36.48 -9.78 -15.34
N PHE A 219 -36.53 -8.47 -15.67
CA PHE A 219 -37.80 -7.77 -15.88
C PHE A 219 -38.21 -7.63 -17.35
N GLU A 220 -37.26 -7.55 -18.28
CA GLU A 220 -37.54 -7.37 -19.70
C GLU A 220 -37.49 -8.69 -20.45
N THR A 221 -36.35 -9.39 -20.39
CA THR A 221 -36.12 -10.58 -21.22
C THR A 221 -36.56 -11.89 -20.56
N LYS A 222 -36.79 -11.87 -19.23
CA LYS A 222 -37.16 -13.04 -18.41
C LYS A 222 -36.18 -14.21 -18.53
N ASN A 223 -34.90 -13.89 -18.76
CA ASN A 223 -33.78 -14.82 -18.72
C ASN A 223 -33.28 -15.09 -17.30
N VAL A 224 -33.87 -14.48 -16.28
CA VAL A 224 -33.59 -14.78 -14.87
C VAL A 224 -34.89 -15.19 -14.22
N ASP A 225 -34.92 -16.39 -13.65
CA ASP A 225 -36.17 -17.03 -13.24
C ASP A 225 -36.74 -16.45 -11.92
N SER A 226 -35.89 -15.82 -11.11
CA SER A 226 -36.31 -15.25 -9.81
C SER A 226 -35.46 -14.05 -9.39
N VAL A 227 -36.07 -13.18 -8.58
CA VAL A 227 -35.39 -12.03 -7.96
C VAL A 227 -34.22 -12.48 -7.07
N GLN A 228 -34.36 -13.64 -6.41
CA GLN A 228 -33.30 -14.25 -5.60
C GLN A 228 -32.08 -14.60 -6.47
N SER A 229 -32.31 -15.17 -7.65
CA SER A 229 -31.27 -15.47 -8.64
C SER A 229 -30.57 -14.18 -9.10
N MET A 230 -31.35 -13.15 -9.44
CA MET A 230 -30.82 -11.83 -9.81
C MET A 230 -29.91 -11.26 -8.72
N ASN A 231 -30.39 -11.21 -7.47
CA ASN A 231 -29.62 -10.69 -6.33
C ASN A 231 -28.35 -11.52 -6.06
N SER A 232 -28.39 -12.83 -6.29
CA SER A 232 -27.21 -13.70 -6.16
C SER A 232 -26.15 -13.36 -7.20
N VAL A 233 -26.55 -13.12 -8.47
CA VAL A 233 -25.62 -12.66 -9.51
C VAL A 233 -25.04 -11.28 -9.16
N LEU A 234 -25.88 -10.33 -8.75
CA LEU A 234 -25.45 -8.99 -8.35
C LEU A 234 -24.48 -9.02 -7.16
N MET A 235 -24.69 -9.92 -6.19
CA MET A 235 -23.78 -10.13 -5.06
C MET A 235 -22.41 -10.63 -5.52
N ASN A 236 -22.37 -11.64 -6.41
CA ASN A 236 -21.11 -12.14 -6.98
C ASN A 236 -20.37 -11.04 -7.77
N ILE A 237 -21.09 -10.21 -8.54
CA ILE A 237 -20.52 -9.04 -9.22
C ILE A 237 -19.91 -8.05 -8.22
N LYS A 238 -20.63 -7.77 -7.11
CA LYS A 238 -20.15 -6.89 -6.03
C LYS A 238 -18.87 -7.43 -5.40
N GLU A 239 -18.80 -8.71 -5.04
CA GLU A 239 -17.61 -9.33 -4.45
C GLU A 239 -16.38 -9.29 -5.37
N PHE A 240 -16.58 -9.56 -6.66
CA PHE A 240 -15.56 -9.40 -7.69
C PHE A 240 -15.04 -7.94 -7.75
N ARG A 241 -15.96 -6.97 -7.76
CA ARG A 241 -15.61 -5.54 -7.79
C ARG A 241 -14.93 -5.08 -6.50
N GLN A 242 -15.32 -5.59 -5.33
CA GLN A 242 -14.67 -5.30 -4.03
C GLN A 242 -13.22 -5.81 -4.01
N SER A 243 -12.97 -6.98 -4.58
CA SER A 243 -11.60 -7.50 -4.74
C SER A 243 -10.75 -6.54 -5.58
N MET A 244 -11.28 -6.07 -6.71
CA MET A 244 -10.60 -5.07 -7.55
C MET A 244 -10.44 -3.70 -6.86
N GLU A 245 -11.43 -3.26 -6.08
CA GLU A 245 -11.35 -2.04 -5.25
C GLU A 245 -10.16 -2.13 -4.29
N MET A 246 -9.97 -3.29 -3.63
CA MET A 246 -8.86 -3.51 -2.71
C MET A 246 -7.50 -3.33 -3.40
N LEU A 247 -7.37 -3.74 -4.67
CA LEU A 247 -6.15 -3.51 -5.45
C LEU A 247 -5.93 -2.01 -5.71
N THR A 248 -6.97 -1.26 -6.07
CA THR A 248 -6.87 0.20 -6.28
C THR A 248 -6.56 0.95 -4.99
N LYS A 249 -7.08 0.48 -3.86
CA LYS A 249 -6.76 0.98 -2.52
C LYS A 249 -5.26 0.86 -2.27
N TYR A 250 -4.68 -0.34 -2.41
CA TYR A 250 -3.24 -0.51 -2.23
C TYR A 250 -2.38 0.19 -3.30
N ASP A 251 -2.92 0.55 -4.46
CA ASP A 251 -2.21 1.42 -5.41
C ASP A 251 -2.25 2.90 -4.99
N TRP A 252 -3.38 3.35 -4.43
CA TRP A 252 -3.59 4.72 -4.00
C TRP A 252 -2.73 5.09 -2.80
N VAL A 253 -2.68 4.23 -1.78
CA VAL A 253 -1.96 4.51 -0.52
C VAL A 253 -0.82 3.51 -0.33
N PRO A 254 0.44 3.87 -0.66
CA PRO A 254 1.62 3.03 -0.42
C PRO A 254 1.94 2.92 1.09
N ILE A 255 2.91 2.07 1.44
CA ILE A 255 3.49 2.12 2.79
C ILE A 255 4.19 3.49 2.93
N PRO A 256 3.98 4.22 4.03
CA PRO A 256 4.60 5.53 4.29
C PRO A 256 6.10 5.48 4.05
N ILE A 257 6.65 6.50 3.38
CA ILE A 257 8.03 6.46 2.86
C ILE A 257 9.09 6.50 3.97
N ALA A 258 8.78 7.07 5.12
CA ALA A 258 9.70 7.10 6.26
C ALA A 258 10.11 5.69 6.73
N TYR A 259 9.17 4.75 6.84
CA TYR A 259 9.46 3.38 7.31
C TYR A 259 10.51 2.63 6.46
N PRO A 260 10.30 2.44 5.14
CA PRO A 260 11.29 1.82 4.28
C PRO A 260 12.60 2.63 4.32
N GLN A 261 12.57 3.96 4.29
CA GLN A 261 13.79 4.78 4.37
C GLN A 261 14.63 4.43 5.60
N VAL A 262 14.01 4.34 6.78
CA VAL A 262 14.71 3.98 8.03
C VAL A 262 15.37 2.59 7.89
N VAL A 263 14.65 1.59 7.38
CA VAL A 263 15.14 0.21 7.26
C VAL A 263 16.25 0.09 6.20
N PHE A 264 16.05 0.68 5.02
CA PHE A 264 17.05 0.70 3.95
C PHE A 264 18.32 1.42 4.39
N LEU A 265 18.18 2.57 5.05
CA LEU A 265 19.31 3.32 5.57
C LEU A 265 20.06 2.48 6.62
N ALA A 266 19.35 1.86 7.57
CA ALA A 266 19.97 1.03 8.60
C ALA A 266 20.78 -0.13 8.00
N VAL A 267 20.18 -0.92 7.09
CA VAL A 267 20.86 -2.06 6.46
C VAL A 267 22.09 -1.61 5.67
N ARG A 268 22.00 -0.53 4.90
CA ARG A 268 23.14 -0.05 4.10
C ARG A 268 24.24 0.55 4.94
N VAL A 269 23.89 1.40 5.91
CA VAL A 269 24.87 2.01 6.82
C VAL A 269 25.61 0.93 7.60
N TYR A 270 24.91 -0.10 8.07
CA TYR A 270 25.54 -1.26 8.71
C TYR A 270 26.60 -1.90 7.81
N PHE A 271 26.28 -2.20 6.54
CA PHE A 271 27.25 -2.82 5.64
C PHE A 271 28.35 -1.87 5.17
N ILE A 272 28.11 -0.56 5.12
CA ILE A 272 29.15 0.46 4.90
C ILE A 272 30.13 0.46 6.07
N ILE A 273 29.64 0.42 7.30
CA ILE A 273 30.51 0.35 8.49
C ILE A 273 31.31 -0.96 8.50
N CYS A 274 30.69 -2.09 8.10
CA CYS A 274 31.38 -3.37 7.98
C CYS A 274 32.55 -3.36 6.97
N LEU A 275 32.57 -2.43 6.00
CA LEU A 275 33.73 -2.26 5.11
C LEU A 275 34.99 -1.83 5.87
N ILE A 276 34.85 -1.21 7.03
CA ILE A 276 35.97 -0.76 7.87
C ILE A 276 36.11 -1.69 9.07
N SER A 277 35.01 -1.96 9.77
CA SER A 277 35.04 -2.62 11.07
C SER A 277 35.30 -4.13 11.04
N ARG A 278 35.04 -4.79 9.91
CA ARG A 278 35.19 -6.25 9.74
C ARG A 278 36.44 -6.61 8.92
N GLN A 279 37.36 -5.67 8.78
CA GLN A 279 38.64 -5.88 8.08
C GLN A 279 39.55 -6.82 8.87
N TYR A 280 40.39 -7.56 8.16
CA TYR A 280 41.34 -8.47 8.78
C TYR A 280 42.58 -7.68 9.24
N LEU A 281 42.63 -7.42 10.54
CA LEU A 281 43.64 -6.60 11.19
C LEU A 281 44.92 -7.42 11.43
N LEU A 282 46.08 -6.80 11.29
CA LEU A 282 47.40 -7.39 11.56
C LEU A 282 47.62 -7.68 13.05
N SER A 283 46.97 -6.90 13.92
CA SER A 283 46.97 -7.12 15.38
C SER A 283 46.10 -8.29 15.86
N ALA A 284 45.33 -8.93 14.97
CA ALA A 284 44.50 -10.09 15.30
C ALA A 284 45.34 -11.39 15.34
N PRO A 285 44.85 -12.48 15.98
CA PRO A 285 45.55 -13.77 15.96
C PRO A 285 45.87 -14.20 14.51
N PRO A 286 47.00 -14.89 14.25
CA PRO A 286 47.45 -15.20 12.90
C PRO A 286 46.42 -15.99 12.07
N THR A 287 45.56 -16.78 12.71
CA THR A 287 44.44 -17.50 12.08
C THR A 287 43.37 -16.57 11.51
N GLU A 288 43.10 -15.42 12.13
CA GLU A 288 42.15 -14.41 11.65
C GLU A 288 42.85 -13.41 10.71
N ALA A 289 44.09 -13.04 11.00
CA ALA A 289 44.87 -12.09 10.21
C ALA A 289 45.24 -12.60 8.81
N GLN A 290 45.29 -13.92 8.60
CA GLN A 290 45.57 -14.56 7.30
C GLN A 290 44.35 -14.74 6.40
N SER A 291 43.14 -14.54 6.92
CA SER A 291 41.94 -14.66 6.10
C SER A 291 41.81 -13.46 5.14
N ILE A 292 41.38 -13.74 3.91
CA ILE A 292 41.28 -12.74 2.83
C ILE A 292 39.80 -12.38 2.55
N VAL A 293 38.88 -13.29 2.88
CA VAL A 293 37.48 -13.21 2.47
C VAL A 293 36.56 -13.28 3.69
N PRO A 294 35.77 -12.23 3.98
CA PRO A 294 34.87 -12.18 5.14
C PRO A 294 33.61 -13.03 4.92
N ILE A 295 33.76 -14.36 4.91
CA ILE A 295 32.68 -15.32 4.59
C ILE A 295 31.43 -15.09 5.44
N MET A 296 31.57 -14.92 6.75
CA MET A 296 30.42 -14.69 7.64
C MET A 296 29.72 -13.35 7.37
N THR A 297 30.47 -12.29 7.07
CA THR A 297 29.89 -10.99 6.72
C THR A 297 29.24 -11.02 5.34
N ILE A 298 29.79 -11.78 4.39
CA ILE A 298 29.17 -12.05 3.09
C ILE A 298 27.84 -12.78 3.28
N LEU A 299 27.79 -13.81 4.13
CA LEU A 299 26.54 -14.52 4.44
C LEU A 299 25.51 -13.58 5.09
N GLN A 300 25.94 -12.77 6.06
CA GLN A 300 25.06 -11.73 6.65
C GLN A 300 24.56 -10.76 5.58
N PHE A 301 25.41 -10.32 4.65
CA PHE A 301 25.02 -9.46 3.54
C PHE A 301 23.93 -10.11 2.69
N VAL A 302 24.16 -11.36 2.28
CA VAL A 302 23.17 -12.14 1.50
C VAL A 302 21.85 -12.27 2.27
N PHE A 303 21.89 -12.53 3.58
CA PHE A 303 20.68 -12.69 4.39
C PHE A 303 19.94 -11.36 4.58
N PHE A 304 20.56 -10.31 5.08
CA PHE A 304 19.89 -9.04 5.37
C PHE A 304 19.49 -8.29 4.09
N VAL A 305 20.39 -8.16 3.12
CA VAL A 305 20.08 -7.49 1.85
C VAL A 305 19.12 -8.35 1.02
N GLY A 306 19.29 -9.68 1.04
CA GLY A 306 18.38 -10.60 0.39
C GLY A 306 16.97 -10.57 0.98
N TRP A 307 16.84 -10.55 2.29
CA TRP A 307 15.56 -10.48 2.99
C TRP A 307 14.85 -9.15 2.73
N MET A 308 15.59 -8.04 2.82
CA MET A 308 15.11 -6.70 2.48
C MET A 308 14.64 -6.58 1.03
N LYS A 309 15.41 -7.10 0.06
CA LYS A 309 15.01 -7.10 -1.35
C LYS A 309 13.91 -8.10 -1.65
N GLY A 310 13.88 -9.25 -0.98
CA GLY A 310 12.81 -10.23 -1.09
C GLY A 310 11.46 -9.62 -0.75
N ALA A 311 11.39 -8.87 0.35
CA ALA A 311 10.21 -8.08 0.70
C ALA A 311 9.83 -7.08 -0.41
N LEU A 312 10.80 -6.32 -0.92
CA LEU A 312 10.54 -5.38 -2.03
C LEU A 312 9.94 -6.05 -3.26
N PHE A 313 10.46 -7.21 -3.69
CA PHE A 313 9.92 -7.93 -4.85
C PHE A 313 8.43 -8.28 -4.67
N SER A 314 8.01 -8.61 -3.44
CA SER A 314 6.61 -8.82 -3.10
C SER A 314 5.76 -7.54 -3.18
N CYS A 315 6.34 -6.35 -2.92
CA CYS A 315 5.67 -5.07 -3.14
C CYS A 315 5.61 -4.65 -4.63
N PHE A 316 6.60 -5.02 -5.45
CA PHE A 316 6.81 -4.47 -6.79
C PHE A 316 5.96 -5.07 -7.93
N CYS A 317 5.06 -6.02 -7.65
CA CYS A 317 4.20 -6.60 -8.70
C CYS A 317 3.18 -5.61 -9.31
N ILE A 318 3.05 -4.37 -8.80
CA ILE A 318 1.92 -3.47 -9.12
C ILE A 318 2.31 -2.00 -9.46
N LYS A 319 3.56 -1.62 -9.86
CA LYS A 319 3.77 -0.40 -10.69
C LYS A 319 5.18 -0.22 -11.25
N LEU A 320 5.25 0.28 -12.48
CA LEU A 320 6.40 0.92 -13.14
C LEU A 320 5.87 1.97 -14.13
N LYS A 321 4.90 2.81 -13.73
CA LYS A 321 4.25 3.79 -14.63
C LYS A 321 5.22 4.93 -14.97
N ASN A 322 5.51 5.09 -16.27
CA ASN A 322 6.01 6.34 -16.82
C ASN A 322 4.94 7.44 -16.59
N ASN A 323 5.41 8.57 -16.07
CA ASN A 323 4.72 9.86 -15.85
C ASN A 323 4.01 10.13 -14.52
N ASN A 324 4.01 9.24 -13.53
CA ASN A 324 3.82 9.64 -12.12
C ASN A 324 4.98 9.10 -11.27
N ARG A 325 6.03 9.93 -11.18
CA ARG A 325 7.34 9.70 -10.51
C ARG A 325 7.25 9.56 -8.97
N VAL A 326 6.22 8.91 -8.41
CA VAL A 326 6.14 8.67 -6.96
C VAL A 326 6.62 7.25 -6.60
N LEU A 327 6.30 6.23 -7.40
CA LEU A 327 6.81 4.87 -7.16
C LEU A 327 8.18 4.58 -7.81
N LEU A 328 8.63 5.42 -8.74
CA LEU A 328 10.04 5.41 -9.18
C LEU A 328 10.98 5.94 -8.08
N GLN A 329 10.46 6.65 -7.05
CA GLN A 329 11.27 7.19 -5.94
C GLN A 329 11.92 6.11 -5.07
N PHE A 330 11.29 4.94 -4.92
CA PHE A 330 11.88 3.83 -4.16
C PHE A 330 13.12 3.23 -4.83
N GLN A 331 13.14 3.18 -6.18
CA GLN A 331 14.32 2.75 -6.95
C GLN A 331 15.35 3.88 -7.16
N LEU A 332 14.92 5.15 -7.21
CA LEU A 332 15.84 6.29 -7.34
C LEU A 332 16.66 6.55 -6.06
N SER A 333 16.18 6.14 -4.89
CA SER A 333 17.02 6.12 -3.68
C SER A 333 18.07 4.98 -3.68
N LEU A 334 18.07 4.09 -4.68
CA LEU A 334 18.95 2.92 -4.82
C LEU A 334 19.92 2.99 -6.01
N LYS A 335 19.61 3.74 -7.08
CA LYS A 335 20.56 3.99 -8.16
C LYS A 335 21.39 5.24 -7.86
N VAL A 336 22.70 5.06 -7.74
CA VAL A 336 23.72 6.13 -7.70
C VAL A 336 23.77 6.85 -9.06
N SER A 337 22.69 7.53 -9.43
CA SER A 337 22.65 8.44 -10.56
C SER A 337 22.03 9.74 -10.06
N ILE A 338 22.84 10.44 -9.26
CA ILE A 338 22.60 11.80 -8.81
C ILE A 338 22.82 12.68 -10.04
N LEU A 339 21.72 13.11 -10.66
CA LEU A 339 21.69 14.33 -11.47
C LEU A 339 20.50 15.16 -10.97
N VAL A 340 20.87 16.30 -10.43
CA VAL A 340 20.11 17.36 -9.77
C VAL A 340 18.79 17.68 -10.50
N ASP A 341 17.66 17.28 -9.92
CA ASP A 341 16.31 17.74 -10.28
C ASP A 341 15.66 18.26 -8.98
N GLU A 342 15.49 19.58 -8.87
CA GLU A 342 15.08 20.28 -7.64
C GLU A 342 13.65 19.87 -7.20
N GLN A 343 12.78 19.54 -8.14
CA GLN A 343 11.45 18.97 -7.87
C GLN A 343 11.49 17.54 -7.31
N LEU A 344 12.58 16.80 -7.58
CA LEU A 344 12.80 15.47 -7.04
C LEU A 344 13.21 15.55 -5.56
N ILE A 345 14.02 16.55 -5.20
CA ILE A 345 14.46 16.77 -3.82
C ILE A 345 13.27 17.16 -2.93
N ASP A 346 12.40 18.09 -3.38
CA ASP A 346 11.20 18.46 -2.60
C ASP A 346 10.25 17.26 -2.41
N LYS A 347 10.08 16.43 -3.43
CA LYS A 347 9.28 15.20 -3.34
C LYS A 347 9.95 14.08 -2.51
N LEU A 348 11.27 14.06 -2.42
CA LEU A 348 12.02 13.13 -1.56
C LEU A 348 12.06 13.59 -0.11
N TRP A 349 11.78 14.87 0.14
CA TRP A 349 11.78 15.48 1.47
C TRP A 349 10.40 15.39 2.17
N ARG A 350 9.31 15.52 1.41
CA ARG A 350 7.94 15.32 1.92
C ARG A 350 7.74 13.90 2.44
N GLY A 351 7.16 13.77 3.64
CA GLY A 351 6.97 12.48 4.34
C GLY A 351 8.27 11.75 4.73
N SER A 352 9.45 12.37 4.52
CA SER A 352 10.72 11.69 4.74
C SER A 352 11.13 11.61 6.20
N ILE A 353 11.92 10.60 6.54
CA ILE A 353 12.54 10.46 7.87
C ILE A 353 13.34 11.73 8.27
N TRP A 354 14.01 12.36 7.30
CA TRP A 354 14.85 13.53 7.55
C TRP A 354 14.03 14.77 7.91
N LYS A 355 12.87 14.97 7.26
CA LYS A 355 11.93 16.03 7.61
C LYS A 355 11.45 15.88 9.06
N SER A 356 11.19 14.64 9.48
CA SER A 356 10.67 14.34 10.82
C SER A 356 11.73 14.40 11.93
N VAL A 357 12.99 14.06 11.65
CA VAL A 357 14.04 13.90 12.68
C VAL A 357 14.99 15.10 12.78
N LYS A 358 15.11 15.95 11.75
CA LYS A 358 16.16 17.00 11.66
C LYS A 358 16.29 17.91 12.89
N TRP A 359 15.16 18.36 13.45
CA TRP A 359 15.17 19.33 14.56
C TRP A 359 15.53 18.67 15.89
N GLU A 360 14.99 17.47 16.14
CA GLU A 360 15.34 16.70 17.34
C GLU A 360 16.82 16.27 17.29
N LEU A 361 17.32 15.88 16.12
CA LEU A 361 18.74 15.53 15.93
C LEU A 361 19.66 16.75 16.10
N ALA A 362 19.32 17.89 15.50
CA ALA A 362 20.11 19.11 15.64
C ALA A 362 20.19 19.56 17.10
N MET A 363 19.06 19.54 17.82
CA MET A 363 19.02 19.82 19.26
C MET A 363 19.88 18.83 20.04
N TRP A 364 19.76 17.52 19.77
CA TRP A 364 20.53 16.50 20.47
C TRP A 364 22.04 16.68 20.24
N ILE A 365 22.48 16.93 19.00
CA ILE A 365 23.89 17.19 18.67
C ILE A 365 24.40 18.45 19.39
N PHE A 366 23.59 19.51 19.39
CA PHE A 366 23.95 20.76 20.08
C PHE A 366 24.15 20.53 21.58
N VAL A 367 23.19 19.88 22.26
CA VAL A 367 23.32 19.59 23.69
C VAL A 367 24.49 18.65 23.97
N PHE A 368 24.70 17.64 23.12
CA PHE A 368 25.86 16.74 23.25
C PHE A 368 27.18 17.51 23.20
N ALA A 369 27.31 18.45 22.25
CA ALA A 369 28.49 19.29 22.11
C ALA A 369 28.68 20.24 23.30
N VAL A 370 27.59 20.83 23.81
CA VAL A 370 27.63 21.67 25.02
C VAL A 370 28.13 20.88 26.22
N VAL A 371 27.59 19.68 26.46
CA VAL A 371 28.03 18.81 27.57
C VAL A 371 29.51 18.44 27.41
N GLN A 372 29.95 18.11 26.20
CA GLN A 372 31.36 17.82 25.91
C GLN A 372 32.28 19.01 26.21
N CYS A 373 31.86 20.23 25.84
CA CYS A 373 32.60 21.47 26.11
C CYS A 373 32.67 21.77 27.61
N VAL A 374 31.56 21.61 28.34
CA VAL A 374 31.53 21.81 29.80
C VAL A 374 32.48 20.83 30.48
N TYR A 375 32.42 19.55 30.10
CA TYR A 375 33.31 18.53 30.65
C TYR A 375 34.80 18.83 30.39
N ARG A 376 35.17 19.25 29.18
CA ARG A 376 36.58 19.49 28.82
C ARG A 376 37.16 20.78 29.36
N TYR A 377 36.38 21.86 29.38
CA TYR A 377 36.91 23.21 29.58
C TYR A 377 36.43 23.90 30.87
N LEU A 378 35.31 23.47 31.45
CA LEU A 378 34.72 24.14 32.63
C LEU A 378 34.83 23.30 33.91
N MET A 379 34.79 21.97 33.82
CA MET A 379 34.85 21.10 35.00
C MET A 379 36.26 21.01 35.59
N THR A 380 36.36 21.00 36.91
CA THR A 380 37.62 20.71 37.64
C THR A 380 37.97 19.23 37.58
N GLU A 381 39.21 18.84 37.91
CA GLU A 381 39.64 17.43 37.85
C GLU A 381 38.76 16.49 38.70
N ASP A 382 38.37 16.90 39.91
CA ASP A 382 37.49 16.11 40.77
C ASP A 382 36.08 15.96 40.17
N GLN A 383 35.56 17.02 39.53
CA GLN A 383 34.28 16.98 38.84
C GLN A 383 34.35 16.10 37.58
N GLN A 384 35.45 16.14 36.84
CA GLN A 384 35.68 15.29 35.68
C GLN A 384 35.72 13.81 36.08
N ARG A 385 36.42 13.45 37.16
CA ARG A 385 36.44 12.06 37.68
C ARG A 385 35.04 11.57 38.03
N PHE A 386 34.23 12.40 38.69
CA PHE A 386 32.85 12.05 39.00
C PHE A 386 32.00 11.90 37.73
N PHE A 387 32.15 12.81 36.76
CA PHE A 387 31.46 12.76 35.49
C PHE A 387 31.78 11.49 34.70
N GLU A 388 33.05 11.11 34.64
CA GLU A 388 33.50 9.87 33.99
C GLU A 388 32.92 8.63 34.65
N TYR A 389 32.92 8.57 35.99
CA TYR A 389 32.27 7.49 36.73
C TYR A 389 30.78 7.38 36.38
N ALA A 390 30.06 8.52 36.38
CA ALA A 390 28.65 8.56 36.03
C ALA A 390 28.40 8.12 34.58
N ALA A 391 29.20 8.61 33.63
CA ALA A 391 29.08 8.28 32.21
C ALA A 391 29.27 6.78 31.95
N VAL A 392 30.32 6.17 32.52
CA VAL A 392 30.59 4.73 32.39
C VAL A 392 29.49 3.91 33.07
N HIS A 393 29.07 4.29 34.28
CA HIS A 393 28.00 3.61 35.00
C HIS A 393 26.70 3.59 34.20
N LEU A 394 26.29 4.74 33.65
CA LEU A 394 25.09 4.88 32.83
C LEU A 394 25.20 4.06 31.54
N ASN A 395 26.37 4.06 30.88
CA ASN A 395 26.57 3.35 29.62
C ASN A 395 26.37 1.83 29.77
N VAL A 396 26.84 1.24 30.86
CA VAL A 396 26.63 -0.18 31.16
C VAL A 396 25.14 -0.49 31.40
N ARG A 397 24.42 0.41 32.05
CA ARG A 397 23.00 0.22 32.40
C ARG A 397 22.04 0.46 31.23
N LEU A 398 22.46 1.14 30.17
CA LEU A 398 21.64 1.39 28.98
C LEU A 398 21.12 0.11 28.30
N ILE A 399 21.84 -1.01 28.41
CA ILE A 399 21.41 -2.28 27.82
C ILE A 399 20.10 -2.83 28.43
N HIS A 400 19.74 -2.38 29.64
CA HIS A 400 18.53 -2.82 30.31
C HIS A 400 17.24 -2.20 29.75
N ILE A 401 17.34 -1.20 28.86
CA ILE A 401 16.18 -0.60 28.19
C ILE A 401 15.95 -1.35 26.87
N PRO A 402 14.91 -2.20 26.74
CA PRO A 402 14.70 -3.03 25.55
C PRO A 402 13.98 -2.25 24.44
N LEU A 403 14.60 -1.16 23.96
CA LEU A 403 13.99 -0.24 22.98
C LEU A 403 13.50 -0.96 21.71
N THR A 404 14.29 -1.91 21.22
CA THR A 404 14.03 -2.63 19.98
C THR A 404 12.72 -3.41 20.02
N PHE A 405 12.49 -4.10 21.14
CA PHE A 405 11.29 -4.88 21.39
C PHE A 405 10.09 -3.93 21.56
N MET A 406 10.20 -2.97 22.47
CA MET A 406 9.11 -2.03 22.76
C MET A 406 8.64 -1.29 21.51
N LEU A 407 9.59 -0.78 20.72
CA LEU A 407 9.29 -0.02 19.51
C LEU A 407 8.73 -0.90 18.40
N GLY A 408 9.25 -2.12 18.23
CA GLY A 408 8.77 -3.07 17.23
C GLY A 408 7.31 -3.46 17.41
N PHE A 409 6.90 -3.83 18.64
CA PHE A 409 5.50 -4.14 18.94
C PHE A 409 4.60 -2.91 18.78
N PHE A 410 5.05 -1.76 19.27
CA PHE A 410 4.28 -0.52 19.17
C PHE A 410 4.04 -0.12 17.71
N VAL A 411 5.08 -0.10 16.88
CA VAL A 411 4.98 0.22 15.44
C VAL A 411 4.03 -0.75 14.74
N THR A 412 4.09 -2.05 15.06
CA THR A 412 3.20 -3.06 14.45
C THR A 412 1.73 -2.75 14.75
N ILE A 413 1.40 -2.48 16.02
CA ILE A 413 0.04 -2.14 16.45
C ILE A 413 -0.46 -0.88 15.75
N VAL A 414 0.39 0.15 15.64
CA VAL A 414 0.05 1.38 14.94
C VAL A 414 -0.21 1.14 13.46
N VAL A 415 0.65 0.36 12.77
CA VAL A 415 0.49 0.05 11.35
C VAL A 415 -0.76 -0.78 11.08
N ASP A 416 -1.09 -1.73 11.94
CA ASP A 416 -2.31 -2.54 11.81
C ASP A 416 -3.57 -1.69 11.97
N ARG A 417 -3.57 -0.77 12.94
CA ARG A 417 -4.63 0.22 13.12
C ARG A 417 -4.76 1.13 11.90
N TRP A 418 -3.65 1.70 11.43
CA TRP A 418 -3.58 2.52 10.23
C TRP A 418 -4.20 1.81 9.01
N ARG A 419 -3.84 0.54 8.81
CA ARG A 419 -4.37 -0.30 7.73
C ARG A 419 -5.89 -0.50 7.84
N SER A 420 -6.39 -0.69 9.05
CA SER A 420 -7.82 -0.88 9.28
C SER A 420 -8.64 0.39 9.08
N VAL A 421 -8.11 1.56 9.48
CA VAL A 421 -8.71 2.86 9.14
C VAL A 421 -8.77 3.01 7.61
N PHE A 422 -7.67 2.71 6.94
CA PHE A 422 -7.57 2.79 5.49
C PHE A 422 -8.60 1.93 4.75
N THR A 423 -8.77 0.67 5.13
CA THR A 423 -9.72 -0.25 4.45
C THR A 423 -11.18 0.20 4.62
N ASN A 424 -11.48 0.93 5.70
CA ASN A 424 -12.81 1.42 6.09
C ASN A 424 -13.10 2.88 5.70
N ILE A 425 -12.25 3.55 4.91
CA ILE A 425 -12.44 4.97 4.57
C ILE A 425 -13.71 5.29 3.75
N GLY A 426 -14.44 4.26 3.29
CA GLY A 426 -15.81 4.35 2.77
C GLY A 426 -15.94 4.84 1.34
N PHE A 427 -15.89 3.93 0.38
CA PHE A 427 -16.15 4.19 -1.04
C PHE A 427 -17.64 4.05 -1.34
N ILE A 428 -18.24 5.02 -2.05
CA ILE A 428 -19.70 5.07 -2.27
C ILE A 428 -20.20 4.06 -3.31
N GLU A 429 -19.32 3.58 -4.19
CA GLU A 429 -19.75 2.92 -5.43
C GLU A 429 -20.61 1.68 -5.24
N ASN A 430 -20.37 0.85 -4.21
CA ASN A 430 -21.20 -0.35 -3.99
C ASN A 430 -22.66 0.03 -3.74
N VAL A 431 -22.89 1.09 -2.96
CA VAL A 431 -24.25 1.59 -2.70
C VAL A 431 -24.81 2.28 -3.92
N ALA A 432 -24.00 3.09 -4.61
CA ALA A 432 -24.42 3.78 -5.82
C ALA A 432 -24.83 2.82 -6.94
N LEU A 433 -24.05 1.75 -7.18
CA LEU A 433 -24.38 0.71 -8.15
C LEU A 433 -25.68 -0.01 -7.77
N SER A 434 -25.84 -0.34 -6.48
CA SER A 434 -27.07 -0.97 -5.99
C SER A 434 -28.29 -0.07 -6.17
N VAL A 435 -28.20 1.22 -5.83
CA VAL A 435 -29.28 2.20 -5.99
C VAL A 435 -29.57 2.46 -7.47
N GLY A 436 -28.53 2.62 -8.28
CA GLY A 436 -28.65 2.90 -9.72
C GLY A 436 -29.25 1.75 -10.52
N THR A 437 -29.12 0.50 -10.03
CA THR A 437 -29.71 -0.69 -10.65
C THR A 437 -31.06 -1.07 -10.07
N LEU A 438 -31.25 -1.00 -8.75
CA LEU A 438 -32.44 -1.58 -8.09
C LEU A 438 -33.54 -0.54 -7.77
N VAL A 439 -33.26 0.76 -7.90
CA VAL A 439 -34.27 1.82 -7.78
C VAL A 439 -34.64 2.32 -9.19
N SER A 440 -35.71 1.75 -9.74
CA SER A 440 -36.21 2.01 -11.08
C SER A 440 -36.88 3.40 -11.21
N GLY A 441 -37.22 3.79 -12.45
CA GLY A 441 -37.91 5.04 -12.76
C GLY A 441 -37.03 6.07 -13.47
N THR A 442 -37.52 6.56 -14.60
CA THR A 442 -36.86 7.56 -15.45
C THR A 442 -37.43 8.96 -15.28
N ASP A 443 -38.52 9.09 -14.52
CA ASP A 443 -39.14 10.36 -14.21
C ASP A 443 -38.26 11.22 -13.27
N ASN A 444 -38.52 12.53 -13.28
CA ASN A 444 -37.76 13.47 -12.47
C ASN A 444 -37.84 13.16 -10.97
N ALA A 445 -38.95 12.60 -10.47
CA ALA A 445 -39.07 12.27 -9.06
C ALA A 445 -38.19 11.07 -8.67
N ALA A 446 -38.18 10.00 -9.49
CA ALA A 446 -37.26 8.87 -9.31
C ALA A 446 -35.78 9.27 -9.39
N LYS A 447 -35.44 10.15 -10.35
CA LYS A 447 -34.10 10.74 -10.46
C LYS A 447 -33.71 11.50 -9.19
N VAL A 448 -34.59 12.36 -8.68
CA VAL A 448 -34.36 13.11 -7.43
C VAL A 448 -34.23 12.16 -6.23
N LEU A 449 -35.06 11.12 -6.15
CA LEU A 449 -35.01 10.08 -5.11
C LEU A 449 -33.63 9.43 -5.06
N ARG A 450 -33.13 8.91 -6.19
CA ARG A 450 -31.81 8.25 -6.27
C ARG A 450 -30.66 9.20 -5.90
N ARG A 451 -30.66 10.41 -6.45
CA ARG A 451 -29.64 11.44 -6.14
C ARG A 451 -29.65 11.80 -4.65
N THR A 452 -30.83 11.89 -4.05
CA THR A 452 -31.00 12.23 -2.63
C THR A 452 -30.48 11.12 -1.72
N ILE A 453 -30.72 9.84 -2.06
CA ILE A 453 -30.15 8.70 -1.32
C ILE A 453 -28.62 8.81 -1.27
N ILE A 454 -27.96 9.03 -2.42
CA ILE A 454 -26.50 9.16 -2.46
C ILE A 454 -26.01 10.39 -1.70
N ARG A 455 -26.65 11.54 -1.88
CA ARG A 455 -26.29 12.76 -1.17
C ARG A 455 -26.39 12.59 0.35
N TYR A 456 -27.43 11.91 0.85
CA TYR A 456 -27.55 11.62 2.28
C TYR A 456 -26.45 10.71 2.82
N LEU A 457 -26.03 9.69 2.06
CA LEU A 457 -24.92 8.83 2.47
C LEU A 457 -23.58 9.59 2.48
N VAL A 458 -23.32 10.38 1.45
CA VAL A 458 -22.12 11.24 1.41
C VAL A 458 -22.18 12.31 2.50
N LEU A 459 -23.34 12.89 2.79
CA LEU A 459 -23.53 13.80 3.92
C LEU A 459 -23.20 13.13 5.25
N SER A 460 -23.65 11.89 5.48
CA SER A 460 -23.27 11.10 6.66
C SER A 460 -21.75 10.93 6.76
N GLN A 461 -21.08 10.59 5.65
CA GLN A 461 -19.63 10.51 5.59
C GLN A 461 -18.95 11.86 5.90
N VAL A 462 -19.44 12.97 5.33
CA VAL A 462 -18.88 14.30 5.60
C VAL A 462 -19.06 14.68 7.07
N LEU A 463 -20.20 14.37 7.68
CA LEU A 463 -20.43 14.62 9.11
C LEU A 463 -19.44 13.84 9.98
N VAL A 464 -19.19 12.56 9.67
CA VAL A 464 -18.19 11.76 10.36
C VAL A 464 -16.79 12.32 10.16
N LEU A 465 -16.37 12.51 8.89
CA LEU A 465 -15.02 12.95 8.55
C LEU A 465 -14.72 14.37 9.07
N ARG A 466 -15.73 15.25 9.14
CA ARG A 466 -15.58 16.58 9.73
C ARG A 466 -15.23 16.52 11.22
N ASP A 467 -15.76 15.53 11.94
CA ASP A 467 -15.53 15.41 13.38
C ASP A 467 -14.17 14.76 13.68
N ILE A 468 -13.68 13.85 12.82
CA ILE A 468 -12.44 13.08 13.03
C ILE A 468 -11.23 13.54 12.20
N SER A 469 -11.41 14.38 11.17
CA SER A 469 -10.33 14.90 10.31
C SER A 469 -10.27 16.43 10.33
N MET A 470 -9.13 16.97 10.74
CA MET A 470 -8.91 18.41 10.81
C MET A 470 -8.98 19.11 9.45
N ARG A 471 -8.50 18.45 8.39
CA ARG A 471 -8.59 18.98 7.01
C ARG A 471 -10.04 19.14 6.54
N VAL A 472 -10.90 18.20 6.90
CA VAL A 472 -12.33 18.25 6.56
C VAL A 472 -13.05 19.27 7.46
N ARG A 473 -12.69 19.33 8.74
CA ARG A 473 -13.19 20.35 9.68
C ARG A 473 -12.89 21.77 9.22
N ARG A 474 -11.70 22.04 8.69
CA ARG A 474 -11.33 23.36 8.13
C ARG A 474 -12.09 23.68 6.85
N ARG A 475 -12.36 22.69 5.99
CA ARG A 475 -13.19 22.87 4.78
C ARG A 475 -14.66 23.14 5.13
N PHE A 476 -15.17 22.44 6.16
CA PHE A 476 -16.56 22.56 6.60
C PHE A 476 -16.66 22.89 8.10
N PRO A 477 -16.38 24.13 8.53
CA PRO A 477 -16.35 24.47 9.96
C PRO A 477 -17.72 24.40 10.65
N THR A 478 -18.78 24.79 9.92
CA THR A 478 -20.14 24.92 10.46
C THR A 478 -21.15 24.08 9.67
N MET A 479 -22.36 23.87 10.19
CA MET A 479 -23.41 23.19 9.42
C MET A 479 -23.84 24.01 8.20
N GLU A 480 -23.81 25.34 8.28
CA GLU A 480 -24.10 26.25 7.18
C GLU A 480 -23.09 26.12 6.03
N SER A 481 -21.83 25.76 6.34
CA SER A 481 -20.83 25.46 5.31
C SER A 481 -21.16 24.20 4.51
N LEU A 482 -21.83 23.21 5.13
CA LEU A 482 -22.34 22.03 4.42
C LEU A 482 -23.54 22.38 3.53
N VAL A 483 -24.35 23.35 3.95
CA VAL A 483 -25.43 23.89 3.12
C VAL A 483 -24.87 24.63 1.91
N SER A 484 -23.90 25.52 2.14
CA SER A 484 -23.23 26.26 1.07
C SER A 484 -22.46 25.34 0.11
N GLY A 485 -21.92 24.24 0.62
CA GLY A 485 -21.26 23.20 -0.17
C GLY A 485 -22.21 22.25 -0.92
N GLY A 486 -23.53 22.40 -0.77
CA GLY A 486 -24.52 21.59 -1.48
C GLY A 486 -24.70 20.15 -0.97
N PHE A 487 -24.14 19.81 0.19
CA PHE A 487 -24.33 18.49 0.81
C PHE A 487 -25.66 18.39 1.56
N LEU A 488 -26.15 19.52 2.09
CA LEU A 488 -27.34 19.63 2.94
C LEU A 488 -28.21 20.80 2.46
N TYR A 489 -29.53 20.68 2.53
CA TYR A 489 -30.42 21.83 2.28
C TYR A 489 -30.86 22.53 3.57
N LYS A 490 -31.35 23.77 3.48
CA LYS A 490 -31.74 24.57 4.65
C LYS A 490 -32.88 23.92 5.44
N ASP A 491 -33.88 23.41 4.75
CA ASP A 491 -35.02 22.70 5.34
C ASP A 491 -34.60 21.37 6.00
N GLU A 492 -33.63 20.67 5.42
CA GLU A 492 -33.05 19.46 6.00
C GLU A 492 -32.23 19.76 7.26
N LEU A 493 -31.50 20.88 7.26
CA LEU A 493 -30.78 21.36 8.43
C LEU A 493 -31.75 21.67 9.58
N GLU A 494 -32.87 22.34 9.30
CA GLU A 494 -33.93 22.57 10.29
C GLU A 494 -34.50 21.25 10.84
N ARG A 495 -34.75 20.25 9.98
CA ARG A 495 -35.18 18.91 10.42
C ARG A 495 -34.15 18.21 11.29
N MET A 496 -32.85 18.37 10.97
CA MET A 496 -31.77 17.83 11.79
C MET A 496 -31.72 18.48 13.17
N TYR A 497 -32.01 19.79 13.27
CA TYR A 497 -32.09 20.48 14.56
C TYR A 497 -33.30 20.04 15.39
N LYS A 498 -34.44 19.76 14.77
CA LYS A 498 -35.64 19.22 15.46
C LYS A 498 -35.45 17.85 16.09
N CYS A 499 -34.43 17.08 15.68
CA CYS A 499 -34.11 15.80 16.28
C CYS A 499 -33.54 16.00 17.70
N GLU A 500 -34.28 15.59 18.72
CA GLU A 500 -33.89 15.72 20.14
C GLU A 500 -32.87 14.65 20.54
N THR A 501 -31.60 14.86 20.20
CA THR A 501 -30.49 14.03 20.68
C THR A 501 -29.30 14.88 21.07
N MET A 502 -28.69 14.58 22.23
CA MET A 502 -27.46 15.23 22.67
C MET A 502 -26.20 14.69 21.94
N TYR A 503 -26.29 13.50 21.35
CA TYR A 503 -25.19 12.86 20.61
C TYR A 503 -25.10 13.34 19.16
N ASN A 504 -23.95 13.07 18.53
CA ASN A 504 -23.70 13.41 17.13
C ASN A 504 -24.74 12.75 16.19
N LYS A 505 -25.25 13.54 15.25
CA LYS A 505 -26.37 13.17 14.37
C LYS A 505 -25.91 12.63 13.00
N TYR A 506 -24.67 12.16 12.88
CA TYR A 506 -24.13 11.63 11.61
C TYR A 506 -24.91 10.40 11.08
N TRP A 507 -25.63 9.69 11.95
CA TRP A 507 -26.49 8.56 11.60
C TRP A 507 -27.81 8.98 10.93
N LEU A 508 -28.24 10.24 11.13
CA LEU A 508 -29.55 10.72 10.72
C LEU A 508 -29.73 10.74 9.19
N PRO A 509 -28.76 11.22 8.37
CA PRO A 509 -28.85 11.09 6.92
C PRO A 509 -28.93 9.63 6.45
N THR A 510 -28.21 8.70 7.10
CA THR A 510 -28.33 7.26 6.78
C THR A 510 -29.74 6.75 7.05
N HIS A 511 -30.35 7.18 8.17
CA HIS A 511 -31.74 6.84 8.47
C HIS A 511 -32.70 7.43 7.42
N TRP A 512 -32.52 8.68 7.02
CA TRP A 512 -33.32 9.28 5.94
C TRP A 512 -33.17 8.53 4.61
N ALA A 513 -31.96 8.09 4.27
CA ALA A 513 -31.73 7.25 3.09
C ALA A 513 -32.50 5.92 3.17
N ASN A 514 -32.47 5.24 4.32
CA ASN A 514 -33.25 4.02 4.54
C ASN A 514 -34.76 4.26 4.42
N GLN A 515 -35.25 5.39 4.93
CA GLN A 515 -36.66 5.77 4.79
C GLN A 515 -37.03 6.04 3.32
N LEU A 516 -36.16 6.69 2.56
CA LEU A 516 -36.38 6.90 1.13
C LEU A 516 -36.45 5.57 0.37
N VAL A 517 -35.60 4.59 0.71
CA VAL A 517 -35.66 3.24 0.12
C VAL A 517 -36.95 2.52 0.51
N HIS A 518 -37.41 2.66 1.76
CA HIS A 518 -38.69 2.10 2.20
C HIS A 518 -39.87 2.73 1.45
N LYS A 519 -39.89 4.06 1.29
CA LYS A 519 -40.89 4.77 0.49
C LYS A 519 -40.84 4.36 -0.98
N ALA A 520 -39.64 4.13 -1.51
CA ALA A 520 -39.46 3.65 -2.87
C ALA A 520 -40.15 2.29 -3.11
N MET A 521 -40.18 1.43 -2.08
CA MET A 521 -40.85 0.14 -2.14
C MET A 521 -42.38 0.25 -1.98
N PHE A 522 -42.85 0.93 -0.94
CA PHE A 522 -44.25 0.86 -0.53
C PHE A 522 -45.14 1.99 -1.06
N GLU A 523 -44.57 3.18 -1.31
CA GLU A 523 -45.32 4.35 -1.77
C GLU A 523 -45.16 4.55 -3.27
N THR A 524 -43.93 4.73 -3.75
CA THR A 524 -43.68 5.13 -5.14
C THR A 524 -43.52 3.95 -6.09
N LYS A 525 -43.31 2.73 -5.56
CA LYS A 525 -43.10 1.47 -6.31
C LYS A 525 -41.93 1.54 -7.31
N ASN A 526 -40.90 2.31 -6.97
CA ASN A 526 -39.63 2.38 -7.68
C ASN A 526 -38.66 1.25 -7.30
N VAL A 527 -39.04 0.36 -6.39
CA VAL A 527 -38.27 -0.84 -6.06
C VAL A 527 -39.14 -2.06 -6.34
N ASP A 528 -38.65 -2.95 -7.19
CA ASP A 528 -39.47 -4.01 -7.78
C ASP A 528 -39.80 -5.15 -6.78
N SER A 529 -39.03 -5.30 -5.71
CA SER A 529 -39.19 -6.39 -4.74
C SER A 529 -38.59 -6.10 -3.37
N VAL A 530 -39.09 -6.82 -2.35
CA VAL A 530 -38.55 -6.76 -0.97
C VAL A 530 -37.09 -7.22 -0.94
N GLN A 531 -36.72 -8.20 -1.75
CA GLN A 531 -35.34 -8.70 -1.81
C GLN A 531 -34.41 -7.64 -2.42
N SER A 532 -34.83 -6.94 -3.48
CA SER A 532 -34.08 -5.79 -4.03
C SER A 532 -33.92 -4.67 -3.00
N MET A 533 -35.00 -4.36 -2.26
CA MET A 533 -34.96 -3.39 -1.15
C MET A 533 -33.93 -3.81 -0.09
N ASN A 534 -33.95 -5.07 0.34
CA ASN A 534 -33.00 -5.60 1.32
C ASN A 534 -31.55 -5.55 0.82
N SER A 535 -31.31 -5.80 -0.47
CA SER A 535 -29.98 -5.65 -1.09
C SER A 535 -29.48 -4.20 -0.99
N VAL A 536 -30.33 -3.20 -1.32
CA VAL A 536 -29.97 -1.78 -1.18
C VAL A 536 -29.69 -1.42 0.28
N LEU A 537 -30.57 -1.81 1.20
CA LEU A 537 -30.42 -1.55 2.64
C LEU A 537 -29.16 -2.21 3.22
N MET A 538 -28.80 -3.40 2.75
CA MET A 538 -27.56 -4.08 3.16
C MET A 538 -26.31 -3.30 2.70
N ASN A 539 -26.30 -2.80 1.46
CA ASN A 539 -25.21 -1.96 0.97
C ASN A 539 -25.11 -0.63 1.77
N ILE A 540 -26.24 0.00 2.10
CA ILE A 540 -26.27 1.18 2.98
C ILE A 540 -25.70 0.86 4.36
N LYS A 541 -26.09 -0.30 4.93
CA LYS A 541 -25.58 -0.76 6.23
C LYS A 541 -24.07 -0.96 6.21
N GLU A 542 -23.52 -1.62 5.20
CA GLU A 542 -22.08 -1.83 5.06
C GLU A 542 -21.32 -0.50 4.98
N PHE A 543 -21.80 0.46 4.19
CA PHE A 543 -21.20 1.80 4.10
C PHE A 543 -21.21 2.51 5.47
N ARG A 544 -22.34 2.46 6.19
CA ARG A 544 -22.43 2.98 7.56
C ARG A 544 -21.48 2.26 8.52
N GLN A 545 -21.30 0.94 8.38
CA GLN A 545 -20.40 0.17 9.25
C GLN A 545 -18.94 0.56 9.03
N SER A 546 -18.55 0.87 7.79
CA SER A 546 -17.22 1.43 7.52
C SER A 546 -17.02 2.78 8.23
N MET A 547 -18.00 3.69 8.15
CA MET A 547 -17.95 4.97 8.88
C MET A 547 -17.94 4.79 10.41
N GLU A 548 -18.73 3.84 10.90
CA GLU A 548 -18.74 3.48 12.32
C GLU A 548 -17.36 2.98 12.78
N MET A 549 -16.66 2.20 11.95
CA MET A 549 -15.31 1.74 12.27
C MET A 549 -14.34 2.92 12.41
N LEU A 550 -14.44 3.94 11.57
CA LEU A 550 -13.64 5.17 11.70
C LEU A 550 -13.92 5.89 13.02
N THR A 551 -15.20 6.04 13.39
CA THR A 551 -15.58 6.66 14.68
C THR A 551 -15.12 5.83 15.88
N LYS A 552 -15.10 4.50 15.78
CA LYS A 552 -14.56 3.63 16.85
C LYS A 552 -13.07 3.82 17.04
N TYR A 553 -12.33 3.96 15.94
CA TYR A 553 -10.91 4.27 16.03
C TYR A 553 -10.69 5.65 16.65
N ASP A 554 -11.37 6.68 16.19
CA ASP A 554 -11.26 8.02 16.79
C ASP A 554 -11.63 8.04 18.28
N TRP A 555 -12.76 7.43 18.64
CA TRP A 555 -13.25 7.37 20.02
C TRP A 555 -12.33 6.58 20.97
N VAL A 556 -11.78 5.47 20.50
CA VAL A 556 -10.89 4.61 21.27
C VAL A 556 -9.49 4.62 20.64
N PRO A 557 -8.64 5.61 20.98
CA PRO A 557 -7.24 5.62 20.59
C PRO A 557 -6.46 4.51 21.30
N ILE A 558 -5.21 4.29 20.87
CA ILE A 558 -4.29 3.40 21.61
C ILE A 558 -4.17 3.94 23.04
N PRO A 559 -4.30 3.09 24.09
CA PRO A 559 -4.24 3.55 25.48
C PRO A 559 -3.03 4.43 25.73
N ILE A 560 -3.23 5.64 26.25
CA ILE A 560 -2.21 6.70 26.31
C ILE A 560 -0.92 6.27 27.00
N ALA A 561 -1.03 5.38 28.00
CA ALA A 561 0.12 4.81 28.70
C ALA A 561 1.09 4.09 27.75
N TYR A 562 0.60 3.49 26.66
CA TYR A 562 1.44 2.72 25.77
C TYR A 562 2.34 3.60 24.87
N PRO A 563 1.81 4.59 24.11
CA PRO A 563 2.65 5.59 23.46
C PRO A 563 3.55 6.34 24.46
N GLN A 564 3.05 6.69 25.64
CA GLN A 564 3.84 7.36 26.68
C GLN A 564 5.06 6.54 27.08
N VAL A 565 4.89 5.26 27.40
CA VAL A 565 5.98 4.37 27.81
C VAL A 565 7.01 4.23 26.69
N VAL A 566 6.58 4.07 25.43
CA VAL A 566 7.49 3.90 24.29
C VAL A 566 8.25 5.21 23.99
N PHE A 567 7.54 6.33 23.90
CA PHE A 567 8.15 7.63 23.62
C PHE A 567 9.07 8.08 24.75
N LEU A 568 8.66 7.86 26.01
CA LEU A 568 9.50 8.13 27.17
C LEU A 568 10.75 7.25 27.16
N ALA A 569 10.63 5.95 26.90
CA ALA A 569 11.78 5.05 26.87
C ALA A 569 12.82 5.48 25.82
N VAL A 570 12.39 5.81 24.60
CA VAL A 570 13.28 6.29 23.53
C VAL A 570 13.93 7.62 23.94
N ARG A 571 13.17 8.58 24.47
CA ARG A 571 13.70 9.89 24.86
C ARG A 571 14.66 9.79 26.05
N VAL A 572 14.30 9.04 27.10
CA VAL A 572 15.16 8.80 28.28
C VAL A 572 16.45 8.11 27.86
N TYR A 573 16.39 7.12 26.96
CA TYR A 573 17.59 6.48 26.43
C TYR A 573 18.54 7.49 25.79
N PHE A 574 18.04 8.39 24.93
CA PHE A 574 18.90 9.39 24.28
C PHE A 574 19.31 10.55 25.19
N ILE A 575 18.54 10.86 26.23
CA ILE A 575 18.96 11.79 27.30
C ILE A 575 20.13 11.19 28.09
N ILE A 576 20.06 9.91 28.47
CA ILE A 576 21.17 9.23 29.15
C ILE A 576 22.40 9.20 28.24
N CYS A 577 22.22 8.96 26.93
CA CYS A 577 23.31 9.01 25.95
C CYS A 577 24.01 10.38 25.85
N LEU A 578 23.37 11.50 26.25
CA LEU A 578 24.03 12.81 26.30
C LEU A 578 25.15 12.85 27.35
N ILE A 579 25.11 11.98 28.35
CA ILE A 579 26.13 11.86 29.40
C ILE A 579 26.99 10.63 29.14
N SER A 580 26.35 9.49 28.93
CA SER A 580 27.02 8.19 28.92
C SER A 580 27.88 7.91 27.69
N ARG A 581 27.62 8.62 26.57
CA ARG A 581 28.35 8.43 25.30
C ARG A 581 29.33 9.57 25.00
N GLN A 582 29.65 10.38 26.01
CA GLN A 582 30.64 11.46 25.91
C GLN A 582 32.06 10.90 25.74
N TYR A 583 32.93 11.68 25.09
CA TYR A 583 34.33 11.32 24.91
C TYR A 583 35.13 11.73 26.14
N LEU A 584 35.51 10.74 26.94
CA LEU A 584 36.19 10.90 28.22
C LEU A 584 37.71 11.04 28.03
N LEU A 585 38.37 11.82 28.88
CA LEU A 585 39.82 12.02 28.92
C LEU A 585 40.56 10.77 29.41
N SER A 586 39.94 9.99 30.29
CA SER A 586 40.45 8.67 30.71
C SER A 586 40.33 7.58 29.64
N ALA A 587 39.68 7.84 28.50
CA ALA A 587 39.60 6.90 27.39
C ALA A 587 40.92 6.89 26.58
N PRO A 588 41.13 5.89 25.69
CA PRO A 588 42.29 5.89 24.81
C PRO A 588 42.41 7.22 24.04
N PRO A 589 43.62 7.74 23.77
CA PRO A 589 43.83 9.07 23.19
C PRO A 589 43.02 9.32 21.91
N THR A 590 42.84 8.28 21.11
CA THR A 590 42.07 8.29 19.87
C THR A 590 40.55 8.45 20.08
N GLU A 591 39.98 7.89 21.15
CA GLU A 591 38.59 8.13 21.56
C GLU A 591 38.45 9.48 22.23
N ALA A 592 39.42 9.83 23.09
CA ALA A 592 39.45 11.07 23.84
C ALA A 592 39.61 12.30 22.93
N GLN A 593 40.11 12.16 21.70
CA GLN A 593 40.23 13.26 20.73
C GLN A 593 39.04 13.38 19.77
N SER A 594 38.11 12.42 19.76
CA SER A 594 36.94 12.51 18.89
C SER A 594 35.96 13.58 19.37
N ILE A 595 35.36 14.29 18.42
CA ILE A 595 34.44 15.42 18.68
C ILE A 595 32.99 15.02 18.35
N VAL A 596 32.78 14.15 17.37
CA VAL A 596 31.44 13.85 16.83
C VAL A 596 31.06 12.39 17.13
N PRO A 597 29.96 12.12 17.85
CA PRO A 597 29.52 10.77 18.17
C PRO A 597 28.74 10.13 17.02
N ILE A 598 29.43 9.85 15.90
CA ILE A 598 28.81 9.35 14.64
C ILE A 598 27.91 8.13 14.90
N MET A 599 28.40 7.16 15.69
CA MET A 599 27.62 5.94 15.98
C MET A 599 26.34 6.21 16.78
N THR A 600 26.38 7.14 17.73
CA THR A 600 25.21 7.51 18.53
C THR A 600 24.24 8.34 17.71
N ILE A 601 24.73 9.19 16.80
CA ILE A 601 23.91 9.91 15.82
C ILE A 601 23.15 8.94 14.91
N LEU A 602 23.82 7.89 14.41
CA LEU A 602 23.18 6.87 13.59
C LEU A 602 22.10 6.10 14.37
N GLN A 603 22.39 5.71 15.63
CA GLN A 603 21.39 5.10 16.51
C GLN A 603 20.20 6.02 16.73
N PHE A 604 20.44 7.32 16.96
CA PHE A 604 19.39 8.32 17.09
C PHE A 604 18.50 8.34 15.86
N VAL A 605 19.09 8.44 14.67
CA VAL A 605 18.33 8.44 13.41
C VAL A 605 17.49 7.17 13.27
N PHE A 606 18.01 5.99 13.62
CA PHE A 606 17.26 4.73 13.48
C PHE A 606 16.13 4.59 14.51
N PHE A 607 16.39 4.81 15.80
CA PHE A 607 15.38 4.63 16.84
C PHE A 607 14.36 5.77 16.87
N VAL A 608 14.81 7.03 16.80
CA VAL A 608 13.91 8.19 16.74
C VAL A 608 13.18 8.22 15.41
N GLY A 609 13.84 7.87 14.30
CA GLY A 609 13.18 7.74 13.00
C GLY A 609 12.10 6.65 13.00
N TRP A 610 12.38 5.47 13.57
CA TRP A 610 11.39 4.39 13.67
C TRP A 610 10.24 4.76 14.63
N MET A 611 10.51 5.52 15.69
CA MET A 611 9.47 6.12 16.55
C MET A 611 8.63 7.15 15.79
N LYS A 612 9.25 8.00 14.96
CA LYS A 612 8.55 9.00 14.14
C LYS A 612 7.63 8.36 13.09
N VAL A 613 7.99 7.18 12.59
CA VAL A 613 7.08 6.38 11.75
C VAL A 613 5.80 6.02 12.51
N ALA A 614 5.92 5.57 13.76
CA ALA A 614 4.74 5.27 14.57
C ALA A 614 3.95 6.54 14.92
N GLU A 615 4.64 7.65 15.21
CA GLU A 615 4.01 8.94 15.50
C GLU A 615 3.16 9.44 14.32
N ALA A 616 3.71 9.43 13.11
CA ALA A 616 3.01 9.85 11.89
C ALA A 616 1.80 8.98 11.54
N LEU A 617 1.81 7.70 11.91
CA LEU A 617 0.73 6.77 11.60
C LEU A 617 -0.30 6.63 12.73
N LEU A 618 -0.07 7.28 13.86
CA LEU A 618 -0.95 7.21 15.02
C LEU A 618 -2.34 7.79 14.71
N ASN A 619 -2.38 8.88 13.94
CA ASN A 619 -3.60 9.51 13.46
C ASN A 619 -3.54 9.81 11.94
N PRO A 620 -3.92 8.85 11.08
CA PRO A 620 -3.83 9.03 9.62
C PRO A 620 -4.87 9.98 9.01
N LEU A 621 -5.72 10.60 9.83
CA LEU A 621 -6.75 11.56 9.39
C LEU A 621 -6.37 13.00 9.75
N GLY A 622 -5.11 13.22 10.15
CA GLY A 622 -4.54 14.50 10.54
C GLY A 622 -4.20 15.42 9.37
N GLU A 623 -3.08 16.11 9.50
CA GLU A 623 -2.59 17.09 8.52
C GLU A 623 -1.19 16.80 7.99
N ASP A 624 -0.59 15.68 8.36
CA ASP A 624 0.75 15.30 7.94
C ASP A 624 0.81 14.93 6.45
N ASP A 625 2.02 14.97 5.86
CA ASP A 625 2.21 14.73 4.42
C ASP A 625 1.72 13.33 3.98
N ASP A 626 1.77 12.34 4.89
CA ASP A 626 1.41 10.94 4.65
C ASP A 626 -0.03 10.58 5.07
N ASP A 627 -0.81 11.56 5.56
CA ASP A 627 -2.20 11.37 5.99
C ASP A 627 -3.16 11.22 4.80
N PHE A 628 -4.32 10.63 5.03
CA PHE A 628 -5.30 10.35 3.97
C PHE A 628 -5.97 11.63 3.45
N GLU A 629 -6.09 11.72 2.12
CA GLU A 629 -6.76 12.82 1.43
C GLU A 629 -8.29 12.70 1.48
N CYS A 630 -8.88 12.95 2.65
CA CYS A 630 -10.33 12.85 2.88
C CYS A 630 -11.16 13.82 2.04
N ASN A 631 -10.65 15.04 1.77
CA ASN A 631 -11.36 16.01 0.93
C ASN A 631 -11.54 15.50 -0.51
N TRP A 632 -10.48 14.94 -1.09
CA TRP A 632 -10.54 14.30 -2.40
C TRP A 632 -11.53 13.13 -2.41
N LEU A 633 -11.54 12.31 -1.35
CA LEU A 633 -12.47 11.18 -1.25
C LEU A 633 -13.93 11.63 -1.23
N ILE A 634 -14.26 12.70 -0.48
CA ILE A 634 -15.60 13.28 -0.41
C ILE A 634 -16.05 13.75 -1.80
N ASP A 635 -15.21 14.51 -2.49
CA ASP A 635 -15.54 15.05 -3.82
C ASP A 635 -15.70 13.94 -4.86
N ARG A 636 -14.81 12.94 -4.80
CA ARG A 636 -14.90 11.74 -5.62
C ARG A 636 -16.19 10.98 -5.38
N ASN A 637 -16.53 10.71 -4.13
CA ASN A 637 -17.73 9.97 -3.77
C ASN A 637 -18.99 10.73 -4.20
N MET A 638 -19.06 12.05 -4.01
CA MET A 638 -20.20 12.83 -4.51
C MET A 638 -20.31 12.75 -6.04
N SER A 639 -19.22 13.05 -6.76
CA SER A 639 -19.23 13.06 -8.23
C SER A 639 -19.55 11.69 -8.82
N THR A 640 -18.86 10.64 -8.36
CA THR A 640 -19.02 9.28 -8.87
C THR A 640 -20.37 8.70 -8.51
N GLY A 641 -20.82 8.90 -7.26
CA GLY A 641 -22.10 8.38 -6.79
C GLY A 641 -23.28 8.99 -7.54
N ILE A 642 -23.26 10.31 -7.79
CA ILE A 642 -24.32 11.00 -8.53
C ILE A 642 -24.35 10.54 -9.99
N GLU A 643 -23.19 10.40 -10.64
CA GLU A 643 -23.13 9.96 -12.03
C GLU A 643 -23.70 8.54 -12.23
N ILE A 644 -23.36 7.62 -11.32
CA ILE A 644 -23.86 6.24 -11.36
C ILE A 644 -25.38 6.19 -11.34
N VAL A 645 -26.01 6.99 -10.46
CA VAL A 645 -27.46 6.92 -10.21
C VAL A 645 -28.30 7.86 -11.08
N ASP A 646 -27.66 8.77 -11.83
CA ASP A 646 -28.34 9.73 -12.69
C ASP A 646 -28.01 9.49 -14.17
N THR A 647 -26.91 10.06 -14.68
CA THR A 647 -26.53 10.01 -16.11
C THR A 647 -26.37 8.58 -16.63
N CYS A 648 -25.90 7.67 -15.79
CA CYS A 648 -25.69 6.26 -16.15
C CYS A 648 -26.89 5.35 -15.83
N HIS A 649 -27.97 5.86 -15.24
CA HIS A 649 -29.15 5.05 -14.95
C HIS A 649 -29.81 4.56 -16.24
N ASP A 650 -30.14 3.27 -16.29
CA ASP A 650 -30.72 2.58 -17.46
C ASP A 650 -29.94 2.78 -18.79
N SER A 651 -28.69 3.23 -18.71
CA SER A 651 -27.83 3.51 -19.87
C SER A 651 -26.76 2.43 -20.03
N CYS A 652 -27.19 1.23 -20.43
CA CYS A 652 -26.31 0.15 -20.88
C CYS A 652 -26.17 0.17 -22.42
N PRO A 653 -24.98 -0.10 -22.99
CA PRO A 653 -24.85 -0.31 -24.44
C PRO A 653 -25.74 -1.47 -24.93
N PRO A 654 -26.21 -1.42 -26.19
CA PRO A 654 -27.05 -2.47 -26.75
C PRO A 654 -26.29 -3.80 -26.86
N LEU A 655 -27.00 -4.90 -26.67
CA LEU A 655 -26.43 -6.24 -26.84
C LEU A 655 -26.08 -6.46 -28.31
N LYS A 656 -24.87 -6.96 -28.56
CA LYS A 656 -24.38 -7.30 -29.90
C LYS A 656 -23.98 -8.76 -29.94
N LEU A 657 -24.37 -9.45 -31.02
CA LEU A 657 -23.75 -10.72 -31.36
C LEU A 657 -22.27 -10.47 -31.61
N GLU A 658 -21.42 -11.18 -30.89
CA GLU A 658 -19.99 -11.19 -31.19
C GLU A 658 -19.81 -11.81 -32.57
N GLU A 659 -19.36 -11.02 -33.55
CA GLU A 659 -18.99 -11.54 -34.85
C GLU A 659 -17.68 -12.34 -34.69
N PRO A 660 -17.64 -13.63 -35.09
CA PRO A 660 -16.37 -14.34 -35.17
C PRO A 660 -15.51 -13.72 -36.27
N ASP A 661 -14.23 -13.49 -35.98
CA ASP A 661 -13.32 -12.75 -36.86
C ASP A 661 -12.75 -13.59 -38.02
N ASP A 662 -12.94 -14.91 -37.99
CA ASP A 662 -12.42 -15.85 -39.00
C ASP A 662 -13.42 -16.97 -39.32
N GLU A 663 -13.31 -17.56 -40.53
CA GLU A 663 -14.14 -18.69 -41.03
C GLU A 663 -14.15 -19.92 -40.08
N LYS A 664 -13.27 -19.93 -39.07
CA LYS A 664 -13.12 -20.97 -38.05
C LYS A 664 -13.91 -20.71 -36.76
N GLY A 665 -14.54 -19.54 -36.60
CA GLY A 665 -15.37 -19.24 -35.43
C GLY A 665 -14.59 -18.93 -34.14
N MET A 666 -13.34 -18.48 -34.22
CA MET A 666 -12.53 -18.16 -33.05
C MET A 666 -12.78 -16.70 -32.62
N MET A 667 -12.91 -16.49 -31.31
CA MET A 667 -13.08 -15.15 -30.74
C MET A 667 -11.72 -14.44 -30.67
N TYR A 668 -11.67 -13.12 -30.92
CA TYR A 668 -10.45 -12.28 -30.88
C TYR A 668 -9.58 -12.45 -29.61
N TRP A 669 -10.19 -12.90 -28.52
CA TRP A 669 -9.59 -13.10 -27.19
C TRP A 669 -8.74 -14.35 -27.03
N CYS A 670 -8.86 -15.29 -27.97
CA CYS A 670 -8.16 -16.57 -27.98
C CYS A 670 -6.83 -16.53 -28.75
N GLN A 671 -6.48 -15.40 -29.37
CA GLN A 671 -5.19 -15.15 -30.04
C GLN A 671 -4.20 -14.45 -29.09
#